data_AF-A0A0D9ASA6-F1
#
_entry.id   AF-A0A0D9ASA6-F1
#
_cell.length_a   1.000
_cell.length_b   1.000
_cell.length_c   1.000
_cell.angle_alpha   90.00
_cell.angle_beta   90.00
_cell.angle_gamma   90.00
#
_symmetry.space_group_name_H-M   'P 1'
#
loop_
_entity.id
_entity.type
_entity.pdbx_description
1 polymer ?
#
loop_
_entity_poly.entity_id
_entity_poly.type
_entity_poly.pdbx_seq_one_letter_code
_entity_poly.pdbx_strand_id
1 'polypeptide(L)'
;MTRSVSLLPCVRTLVLFCVLVVSPMLYAQAPDEQGLETEIRQLFPRATRIEPKQENPPVYRAYQLDELLGYAFESTDYSNLQGFSGKPIRLLIGMDPQGVLAGIKVLEHHEPVFLHGLGEQSLFDFVEQYRQKSISRPIVVGNREGATADSDSVTRIDGVSKATVSVVILNETVLLSALNVARQLLDGFASGPLATAKPDVYQPLGWNELLERGFVQHWTLSDDEVEEAIGHSLDGYQDLEADAEDEPFSDLYFAYLNAPSIGRNLLGETRFQRLREELLPNEQALLVMSSGMYRHVPDDFVPATAPDRLVLMQNDHAIELHDMNFNNGAVLDALNVPVEASEAHIFRIKAHSAFNPVEPASLRLNVRLRRNHLMETNAHFSRAFRLDPALFDIQQAQVAAEPVPVWLRMWHERWWQVGLVGLSLLVLTAVFIWQHRISRHSKGFHVFRAGFLLFTLVFIGLYAQGQLSVVNIFTLLLALRQDFDIRVFLMDPVIFMLWSFTFVSLFIWGRGVFCGWLCPFGALQEMLGWVAKRLRIRQWKISDRNHQRLQWLKYLILIGLVPTAFYSLTLAERLAEVEPFKTSITLFFVRSWPFVLYAVILLGLGLFVHKFYCRYVCPLGAGLAMLGKFHLFAWLTRIDACGKPCQHCKNHCEIGAIKRDGRIDYDECIQCLECIVILNNEDQCVATVSARKRAEKAGRRGHDGLIVTDAMAPRPLPAP
;
A
#
# COMPACT_ATOMS: atom_id res chain seq x y z
N MET A 1 -1.27 -55.36 24.17
CA MET A 1 -0.10 -55.75 23.35
C MET A 1 0.36 -54.55 22.53
N THR A 2 1.48 -53.95 22.92
CA THR A 2 2.04 -52.71 22.34
C THR A 2 3.23 -53.05 21.45
N ARG A 3 3.07 -52.97 20.12
CA ARG A 3 4.20 -53.06 19.18
C ARG A 3 4.90 -51.72 19.07
N SER A 4 6.17 -51.66 19.45
CA SER A 4 7.09 -50.57 19.14
C SER A 4 7.40 -50.60 17.64
N VAL A 5 6.73 -49.76 16.85
CA VAL A 5 7.02 -49.64 15.42
C VAL A 5 8.21 -48.69 15.23
N SER A 6 9.30 -49.20 14.65
CA SER A 6 10.46 -48.41 14.23
C SER A 6 10.13 -47.63 12.96
N LEU A 7 9.70 -46.38 13.11
CA LEU A 7 9.35 -45.43 12.03
C LEU A 7 10.55 -44.92 11.19
N LEU A 8 11.77 -45.39 11.47
CA LEU A 8 13.00 -44.93 10.80
C LEU A 8 13.04 -45.12 9.27
N PRO A 9 12.57 -46.24 8.68
CA PRO A 9 12.64 -46.43 7.23
C PRO A 9 11.63 -45.52 6.52
N CYS A 10 10.41 -45.43 7.04
CA CYS A 10 9.31 -44.71 6.39
C CYS A 10 9.52 -43.19 6.35
N VAL A 11 10.10 -42.60 7.41
CA VAL A 11 10.46 -41.17 7.45
C VAL A 11 11.62 -40.86 6.51
N ARG A 12 12.59 -41.77 6.37
CA ARG A 12 13.75 -41.57 5.49
C ARG A 12 13.35 -41.58 4.02
N THR A 13 12.38 -42.44 3.64
CA THR A 13 11.80 -42.46 2.30
C THR A 13 10.94 -41.22 2.02
N LEU A 14 10.20 -40.71 3.01
CA LEU A 14 9.35 -39.53 2.86
C LEU A 14 10.18 -38.23 2.72
N VAL A 15 11.30 -38.12 3.48
CA VAL A 15 12.23 -37.00 3.37
C VAL A 15 12.97 -37.01 2.03
N LEU A 16 13.39 -38.19 1.54
CA LEU A 16 14.01 -38.31 0.22
C LEU A 16 13.03 -37.92 -0.90
N PHE A 17 11.75 -38.30 -0.76
CA PHE A 17 10.70 -37.97 -1.71
C PHE A 17 10.37 -36.47 -1.71
N CYS A 18 10.34 -35.81 -0.55
CA CYS A 18 10.15 -34.36 -0.46
C CYS A 18 11.34 -33.58 -1.07
N VAL A 19 12.57 -34.09 -0.94
CA VAL A 19 13.77 -33.45 -1.53
C VAL A 19 13.81 -33.63 -3.06
N LEU A 20 13.28 -34.74 -3.59
CA LEU A 20 13.27 -35.02 -5.04
C LEU A 20 12.13 -34.30 -5.79
N VAL A 21 11.00 -34.03 -5.15
CA VAL A 21 9.84 -33.36 -5.80
C VAL A 21 10.01 -31.82 -5.90
N VAL A 22 10.94 -31.22 -5.16
CA VAL A 22 11.23 -29.77 -5.21
C VAL A 22 12.16 -29.39 -6.38
N SER A 23 12.69 -30.35 -7.13
CA SER A 23 13.77 -30.15 -8.11
C SER A 23 13.34 -30.07 -9.59
N PRO A 24 12.15 -29.55 -9.94
CA PRO A 24 12.16 -28.55 -11.02
C PRO A 24 10.99 -27.55 -10.92
N MET A 25 11.20 -26.36 -10.38
CA MET A 25 10.49 -25.13 -10.78
C MET A 25 11.40 -23.93 -10.56
N LEU A 26 12.46 -23.85 -11.38
CA LEU A 26 13.04 -22.57 -11.73
C LEU A 26 12.09 -21.87 -12.73
N TYR A 27 12.06 -20.54 -12.65
CA TYR A 27 11.37 -19.57 -13.51
C TYR A 27 9.97 -19.14 -13.08
N ALA A 28 9.94 -18.12 -12.21
CA ALA A 28 9.27 -16.84 -12.45
C ALA A 28 9.67 -15.90 -11.29
N GLN A 29 10.49 -14.88 -11.59
CA GLN A 29 10.84 -13.82 -10.64
C GLN A 29 10.14 -12.53 -11.06
N ALA A 30 9.65 -11.78 -10.07
CA ALA A 30 9.32 -10.36 -10.23
C ALA A 30 10.61 -9.56 -10.51
N PRO A 31 10.55 -8.39 -11.17
CA PRO A 31 11.75 -7.68 -11.58
C PRO A 31 12.45 -7.08 -10.35
N ASP A 32 13.69 -7.52 -10.12
CA ASP A 32 14.71 -6.93 -9.25
C ASP A 32 15.18 -5.57 -9.82
N GLU A 33 16.10 -4.84 -9.17
CA GLU A 33 16.78 -3.64 -9.73
C GLU A 33 17.30 -3.88 -11.16
N GLN A 34 17.71 -5.12 -11.47
CA GLN A 34 18.13 -5.57 -12.80
C GLN A 34 16.99 -5.57 -13.85
N GLY A 35 15.76 -5.81 -13.40
CA GLY A 35 14.57 -5.78 -14.25
C GLY A 35 14.19 -4.37 -14.66
N LEU A 36 14.33 -3.40 -13.75
CA LEU A 36 14.07 -1.99 -14.06
C LEU A 36 15.13 -1.42 -15.01
N GLU A 37 16.40 -1.77 -14.83
CA GLU A 37 17.46 -1.39 -15.78
C GLU A 37 17.16 -1.90 -17.21
N THR A 38 16.60 -3.11 -17.32
CA THR A 38 16.19 -3.69 -18.61
C THR A 38 15.08 -2.87 -19.27
N GLU A 39 14.08 -2.42 -18.50
CA GLU A 39 13.02 -1.55 -19.02
C GLU A 39 13.55 -0.16 -19.41
N ILE A 40 14.48 0.41 -18.65
CA ILE A 40 15.14 1.69 -19.00
C ILE A 40 15.92 1.55 -20.32
N ARG A 41 16.60 0.43 -20.54
CA ARG A 41 17.30 0.15 -21.81
C ARG A 41 16.35 0.02 -23.00
N GLN A 42 15.11 -0.41 -22.79
CA GLN A 42 14.09 -0.40 -23.85
C GLN A 42 13.63 1.02 -24.19
N LEU A 43 13.58 1.92 -23.20
CA LEU A 43 13.27 3.34 -23.41
C LEU A 43 14.42 4.09 -24.09
N PHE A 44 15.66 3.76 -23.73
CA PHE A 44 16.88 4.32 -24.31
C PHE A 44 17.79 3.23 -24.91
N PRO A 45 17.46 2.69 -26.10
CA PRO A 45 18.22 1.57 -26.71
C PRO A 45 19.70 1.86 -26.98
N ARG A 46 20.07 3.15 -27.09
CA ARG A 46 21.45 3.61 -27.32
C ARG A 46 22.25 3.82 -26.03
N ALA A 47 21.64 3.62 -24.85
CA ALA A 47 22.29 3.87 -23.58
C ALA A 47 23.42 2.85 -23.32
N THR A 48 24.65 3.35 -23.22
CA THR A 48 25.82 2.55 -22.84
C THR A 48 25.99 2.52 -21.31
N ARG A 49 25.53 3.56 -20.62
CA ARG A 49 25.62 3.72 -19.16
C ARG A 49 24.30 4.24 -18.60
N ILE A 50 23.80 3.64 -17.52
CA ILE A 50 22.66 4.12 -16.75
C ILE A 50 23.17 4.36 -15.33
N GLU A 51 22.98 5.56 -14.80
CA GLU A 51 23.37 5.88 -13.42
C GLU A 51 22.30 5.39 -12.43
N PRO A 52 22.69 5.06 -11.18
CA PRO A 52 21.73 4.75 -10.12
C PRO A 52 20.72 5.88 -9.93
N LYS A 53 19.54 5.54 -9.41
CA LYS A 53 18.49 6.51 -9.12
C LYS A 53 19.04 7.59 -8.19
N GLN A 54 18.99 8.84 -8.63
CA GLN A 54 19.29 10.00 -7.79
C GLN A 54 18.13 10.21 -6.82
N GLU A 55 18.32 10.95 -5.72
CA GLU A 55 17.23 11.22 -4.76
C GLU A 55 16.53 12.56 -5.00
N ASN A 56 17.19 13.53 -5.64
CA ASN A 56 16.65 14.88 -5.80
C ASN A 56 17.03 15.51 -7.16
N PRO A 57 16.14 15.46 -8.17
CA PRO A 57 14.90 14.66 -8.22
C PRO A 57 15.15 13.15 -8.36
N PRO A 58 14.18 12.30 -7.97
CA PRO A 58 14.26 10.84 -8.12
C PRO A 58 14.23 10.38 -9.59
N VAL A 59 15.40 10.34 -10.24
CA VAL A 59 15.55 9.97 -11.66
C VAL A 59 16.77 9.07 -11.91
N TYR A 60 16.69 8.26 -12.95
CA TYR A 60 17.81 7.55 -13.57
C TYR A 60 18.31 8.38 -14.75
N ARG A 61 19.64 8.52 -14.90
CA ARG A 61 20.24 9.21 -16.04
C ARG A 61 20.82 8.20 -17.02
N ALA A 62 20.39 8.27 -18.29
CA ALA A 62 20.86 7.40 -19.36
C ALA A 62 21.84 8.15 -20.26
N TYR A 63 23.01 7.58 -20.49
CA TYR A 63 24.09 8.16 -21.28
C TYR A 63 24.49 7.26 -22.45
N GLN A 64 24.83 7.90 -23.58
CA GLN A 64 25.63 7.30 -24.64
C GLN A 64 27.05 7.85 -24.53
N LEU A 65 27.98 7.04 -24.06
CA LEU A 65 29.32 7.45 -23.64
C LEU A 65 29.23 8.56 -22.56
N ASP A 66 29.53 9.81 -22.93
CA ASP A 66 29.45 11.00 -22.07
C ASP A 66 28.31 11.95 -22.46
N GLU A 67 27.53 11.62 -23.48
CA GLU A 67 26.35 12.39 -23.90
C GLU A 67 25.11 11.90 -23.17
N LEU A 68 24.38 12.81 -22.53
CA LEU A 68 23.12 12.51 -21.84
C LEU A 68 22.02 12.27 -22.89
N LEU A 69 21.49 11.04 -22.94
CA LEU A 69 20.35 10.70 -23.79
C LEU A 69 19.02 11.12 -23.16
N GLY A 70 18.93 11.11 -21.83
CA GLY A 70 17.71 11.48 -21.12
C GLY A 70 17.61 10.92 -19.71
N TYR A 71 16.41 11.08 -19.16
CA TYR A 71 16.02 10.72 -17.81
C TYR A 71 14.94 9.64 -17.85
N ALA A 72 15.05 8.62 -17.00
CA ALA A 72 13.97 7.68 -16.73
C ALA A 72 13.51 7.83 -15.28
N PHE A 73 12.21 7.77 -15.01
CA PHE A 73 11.66 7.97 -13.67
C PHE A 73 10.31 7.29 -13.51
N GLU A 74 9.95 6.98 -12.26
CA GLU A 74 8.69 6.31 -11.96
C GLU A 74 7.59 7.32 -11.62
N SER A 75 6.37 7.10 -12.12
CA SER A 75 5.25 8.01 -11.85
C SER A 75 4.95 8.15 -10.35
N THR A 76 5.09 7.07 -9.58
CA THR A 76 4.80 7.04 -8.14
C THR A 76 5.74 7.90 -7.30
N ASP A 77 6.89 8.30 -7.83
CA ASP A 77 7.79 9.25 -7.14
C ASP A 77 7.26 10.69 -7.19
N TYR A 78 6.37 11.01 -8.14
CA TYR A 78 5.90 12.38 -8.41
C TYR A 78 4.38 12.55 -8.33
N SER A 79 3.62 11.50 -8.60
CA SER A 79 2.16 11.50 -8.60
C SER A 79 1.61 10.19 -8.02
N ASN A 80 0.66 10.32 -7.09
CA ASN A 80 -0.09 9.19 -6.53
C ASN A 80 -1.57 9.25 -6.94
N LEU A 81 -1.86 9.83 -8.12
CA LEU A 81 -3.22 9.84 -8.66
C LEU A 81 -3.76 8.41 -8.74
N GLN A 82 -4.91 8.21 -8.11
CA GLN A 82 -5.55 6.90 -8.05
C GLN A 82 -6.32 6.65 -9.33
N GLY A 83 -6.15 5.47 -9.93
CA GLY A 83 -7.01 5.00 -11.00
C GLY A 83 -8.43 4.68 -10.51
N PHE A 84 -9.28 4.17 -11.40
CA PHE A 84 -10.66 3.80 -11.04
C PHE A 84 -10.72 2.74 -9.93
N SER A 85 -9.68 1.91 -9.84
CA SER A 85 -9.52 0.89 -8.78
C SER A 85 -9.15 1.43 -7.39
N GLY A 86 -8.90 2.74 -7.24
CA GLY A 86 -8.40 3.33 -6.01
C GLY A 86 -6.91 3.07 -5.74
N LYS A 87 -6.20 2.43 -6.67
CA LYS A 87 -4.74 2.23 -6.62
C LYS A 87 -4.05 3.06 -7.71
N PRO A 88 -2.85 3.61 -7.45
CA PRO A 88 -2.09 4.31 -8.48
C PRO A 88 -1.58 3.34 -9.55
N ILE A 89 -1.43 3.85 -10.78
CA ILE A 89 -0.81 3.12 -11.90
C ILE A 89 0.68 3.44 -11.89
N ARG A 90 1.52 2.41 -11.78
CA ARG A 90 2.97 2.56 -11.71
C ARG A 90 3.55 2.50 -13.12
N LEU A 91 4.10 3.63 -13.57
CA LEU A 91 4.64 3.82 -14.90
C LEU A 91 6.12 4.16 -14.81
N LEU A 92 6.93 3.64 -15.74
CA LEU A 92 8.28 4.11 -16.00
C LEU A 92 8.25 5.01 -17.23
N ILE A 93 8.63 6.27 -17.06
CA ILE A 93 8.56 7.31 -18.08
C ILE A 93 9.98 7.68 -18.47
N GLY A 94 10.28 7.66 -19.77
CA GLY A 94 11.55 8.13 -20.34
C GLY A 94 11.36 9.47 -21.05
N MET A 95 12.24 10.43 -20.79
CA MET A 95 12.21 11.77 -21.38
C MET A 95 13.62 12.25 -21.72
N ASP A 96 13.80 12.87 -22.88
CA ASP A 96 15.09 13.46 -23.27
C ASP A 96 15.33 14.85 -22.65
N PRO A 97 16.54 15.42 -22.77
CA PRO A 97 16.85 16.75 -22.24
C PRO A 97 16.10 17.91 -22.92
N GLN A 98 15.30 17.65 -23.95
CA GLN A 98 14.48 18.64 -24.66
C GLN A 98 13.00 18.56 -24.26
N GLY A 99 12.64 17.63 -23.35
CA GLY A 99 11.25 17.43 -22.95
C GLY A 99 10.45 16.59 -23.95
N VAL A 100 11.09 15.76 -24.77
CA VAL A 100 10.43 14.78 -25.63
C VAL A 100 10.40 13.42 -24.94
N LEU A 101 9.22 12.80 -24.92
CA LEU A 101 9.01 11.49 -24.31
C LEU A 101 9.66 10.40 -25.17
N ALA A 102 10.67 9.73 -24.62
CA ALA A 102 11.31 8.57 -25.24
C ALA A 102 10.37 7.34 -25.28
N GLY A 103 9.46 7.25 -24.31
CA GLY A 103 8.42 6.22 -24.21
C GLY A 103 7.94 6.04 -22.78
N ILE A 104 6.93 5.19 -22.61
CA ILE A 104 6.31 4.89 -21.31
C ILE A 104 6.11 3.38 -21.19
N LYS A 105 6.45 2.82 -20.03
CA LYS A 105 6.23 1.41 -19.69
C LYS A 105 5.32 1.29 -18.49
N VAL A 106 4.32 0.42 -18.57
CA VAL A 106 3.47 0.08 -17.43
C VAL A 106 4.18 -0.98 -16.61
N LEU A 107 4.59 -0.63 -15.39
CA LEU A 107 5.23 -1.57 -14.45
C LEU A 107 4.19 -2.37 -13.68
N GLU A 108 3.11 -1.71 -13.25
CA GLU A 108 2.04 -2.31 -12.46
C GLU A 108 0.73 -1.52 -12.60
N HIS A 109 -0.41 -2.21 -12.77
CA HIS A 109 -1.73 -1.59 -12.76
C HIS A 109 -2.80 -2.55 -12.20
N HIS A 110 -3.91 -1.97 -11.71
CA HIS A 110 -5.02 -2.73 -11.10
C HIS A 110 -6.40 -2.35 -11.69
N GLU A 111 -6.41 -1.75 -12.86
CA GLU A 111 -7.62 -1.23 -13.50
C GLU A 111 -8.54 -2.38 -14.01
N PRO A 112 -9.77 -2.55 -13.47
CA PRO A 112 -10.63 -3.69 -13.77
C PRO A 112 -11.01 -3.78 -15.24
N VAL A 113 -11.15 -2.63 -15.91
CA VAL A 113 -11.50 -2.57 -17.34
C VAL A 113 -10.43 -3.21 -18.23
N PHE A 114 -9.16 -3.16 -17.84
CA PHE A 114 -8.06 -3.77 -18.59
C PHE A 114 -7.78 -5.21 -18.11
N LEU A 115 -7.94 -5.51 -16.82
CA LEU A 115 -7.71 -6.86 -16.27
C LEU A 115 -8.82 -7.87 -16.58
N HIS A 116 -10.07 -7.40 -16.65
CA HIS A 116 -11.25 -8.27 -16.79
C HIS A 116 -12.12 -7.92 -18.01
N GLY A 117 -11.81 -6.84 -18.72
CA GLY A 117 -12.58 -6.34 -19.85
C GLY A 117 -11.83 -6.42 -21.18
N LEU A 118 -11.22 -5.30 -21.58
CA LEU A 118 -10.61 -5.08 -22.90
C LEU A 118 -9.27 -5.82 -23.10
N GLY A 119 -8.64 -6.25 -22.00
CA GLY A 119 -7.29 -6.82 -22.01
C GLY A 119 -6.20 -5.75 -21.83
N GLU A 120 -5.06 -6.16 -21.28
CA GLU A 120 -3.93 -5.27 -20.97
C GLU A 120 -3.27 -4.67 -22.23
N GLN A 121 -3.37 -5.34 -23.38
CA GLN A 121 -2.79 -4.85 -24.63
C GLN A 121 -3.34 -3.48 -25.04
N SER A 122 -4.63 -3.22 -24.84
CA SER A 122 -5.21 -1.89 -25.15
C SER A 122 -4.62 -0.76 -24.29
N LEU A 123 -4.17 -1.08 -23.07
CA LEU A 123 -3.44 -0.12 -22.22
C LEU A 123 -2.01 0.10 -22.72
N PHE A 124 -1.34 -0.97 -23.17
CA PHE A 124 0.00 -0.89 -23.74
C PHE A 124 0.03 -0.13 -25.07
N ASP A 125 -0.96 -0.36 -25.93
CA ASP A 125 -1.14 0.37 -27.18
C ASP A 125 -1.40 1.86 -26.93
N PHE A 126 -2.15 2.19 -25.87
CA PHE A 126 -2.39 3.57 -25.46
C PHE A 126 -1.09 4.28 -25.04
N VAL A 127 -0.28 3.68 -24.17
CA VAL A 127 0.96 4.32 -23.68
C VAL A 127 2.04 4.44 -24.76
N GLU A 128 2.01 3.59 -25.79
CA GLU A 128 2.96 3.67 -26.90
C GLU A 128 2.78 4.94 -27.74
N GLN A 129 1.57 5.53 -27.76
CA GLN A 129 1.27 6.78 -28.49
C GLN A 129 2.07 7.99 -27.99
N TYR A 130 2.59 7.96 -26.76
CA TYR A 130 3.40 9.05 -26.20
C TYR A 130 4.82 9.13 -26.77
N ARG A 131 5.28 8.08 -27.45
CA ARG A 131 6.64 8.05 -28.00
C ARG A 131 6.86 9.20 -28.98
N GLN A 132 7.97 9.92 -28.81
CA GLN A 132 8.36 11.11 -29.59
C GLN A 132 7.38 12.30 -29.47
N LYS A 133 6.51 12.34 -28.45
CA LYS A 133 5.67 13.51 -28.17
C LYS A 133 6.37 14.44 -27.17
N SER A 134 6.30 15.74 -27.42
CA SER A 134 6.90 16.76 -26.55
C SER A 134 5.92 17.17 -25.46
N ILE A 135 6.40 17.30 -24.22
CA ILE A 135 5.62 17.84 -23.10
C ILE A 135 5.55 19.38 -23.11
N SER A 136 6.24 20.06 -24.03
CA SER A 136 6.11 21.51 -24.26
C SER A 136 4.76 21.89 -24.90
N ARG A 137 4.05 20.90 -25.46
CA ARG A 137 2.74 21.05 -26.06
C ARG A 137 1.72 20.24 -25.24
N PRO A 138 0.50 20.74 -25.02
CA PRO A 138 -0.53 19.98 -24.33
C PRO A 138 -0.83 18.66 -25.06
N ILE A 139 -0.93 17.57 -24.30
CA ILE A 139 -1.33 16.25 -24.81
C ILE A 139 -2.73 15.92 -24.31
N VAL A 140 -3.70 15.87 -25.24
CA VAL A 140 -5.13 15.69 -24.94
C VAL A 140 -5.63 14.35 -25.47
N VAL A 141 -6.46 13.67 -24.67
CA VAL A 141 -7.10 12.40 -25.04
C VAL A 141 -8.45 12.68 -25.72
N GLY A 142 -8.65 12.23 -26.96
CA GLY A 142 -9.90 12.45 -27.71
C GLY A 142 -10.09 11.51 -28.91
N ASN A 143 -11.28 11.53 -29.54
CA ASN A 143 -11.56 10.74 -30.75
C ASN A 143 -11.19 11.55 -32.01
N ARG A 144 -10.55 10.89 -32.98
CA ARG A 144 -10.11 11.46 -34.28
C ARG A 144 -11.22 11.79 -35.29
N GLU A 145 -12.49 11.52 -35.00
CA GLU A 145 -13.58 11.74 -35.96
C GLU A 145 -13.93 13.23 -36.08
N GLY A 146 -13.22 13.96 -36.94
CA GLY A 146 -13.69 15.25 -37.45
C GLY A 146 -12.64 16.29 -37.89
N ALA A 147 -11.38 16.21 -37.44
CA ALA A 147 -10.38 17.26 -37.73
C ALA A 147 -9.06 16.70 -38.25
N THR A 148 -8.50 17.39 -39.24
CA THR A 148 -7.16 17.17 -39.82
C THR A 148 -6.04 17.23 -38.77
N ALA A 149 -4.92 16.57 -39.09
CA ALA A 149 -3.70 16.38 -38.31
C ALA A 149 -3.28 17.53 -37.37
N ASP A 150 -2.59 17.16 -36.26
CA ASP A 150 -1.82 18.02 -35.34
C ASP A 150 -1.88 19.51 -35.68
N SER A 151 -2.73 20.27 -34.99
CA SER A 151 -2.59 21.74 -34.95
C SER A 151 -1.27 22.09 -34.26
N ASP A 152 -0.61 23.18 -34.67
CA ASP A 152 0.65 23.65 -34.04
C ASP A 152 0.55 23.91 -32.52
N SER A 153 -0.68 23.97 -31.97
CA SER A 153 -1.00 24.31 -30.59
C SER A 153 -1.22 23.14 -29.62
N VAL A 154 -1.70 21.97 -30.07
CA VAL A 154 -2.09 20.84 -29.20
C VAL A 154 -1.78 19.51 -29.87
N THR A 155 -1.21 18.55 -29.12
CA THR A 155 -1.02 17.16 -29.54
C THR A 155 -2.20 16.32 -29.06
N ARG A 156 -2.88 15.61 -29.97
CA ARG A 156 -4.01 14.72 -29.61
C ARG A 156 -3.58 13.24 -29.67
N ILE A 157 -4.04 12.46 -28.69
CA ILE A 157 -3.88 10.99 -28.63
C ILE A 157 -5.24 10.30 -28.54
N ASP A 158 -5.31 9.10 -29.11
CA ASP A 158 -6.55 8.33 -29.20
C ASP A 158 -6.93 7.77 -27.83
N GLY A 159 -8.16 8.01 -27.39
CA GLY A 159 -8.72 7.41 -26.19
C GLY A 159 -9.04 5.92 -26.36
N VAL A 160 -9.16 5.20 -25.23
CA VAL A 160 -9.63 3.81 -25.24
C VAL A 160 -11.13 3.75 -24.97
N SER A 161 -11.89 3.28 -25.96
CA SER A 161 -13.34 3.08 -25.86
C SER A 161 -13.71 2.27 -24.62
N LYS A 162 -14.66 2.77 -23.80
CA LYS A 162 -15.11 2.19 -22.52
C LYS A 162 -14.10 2.26 -21.36
N ALA A 163 -12.93 2.88 -21.55
CA ALA A 163 -11.92 3.09 -20.52
C ALA A 163 -11.47 4.56 -20.41
N THR A 164 -12.30 5.50 -20.88
CA THR A 164 -11.99 6.94 -20.99
C THR A 164 -11.46 7.54 -19.69
N VAL A 165 -12.08 7.23 -18.54
CA VAL A 165 -11.65 7.76 -17.23
C VAL A 165 -10.24 7.27 -16.88
N SER A 166 -9.97 5.97 -17.03
CA SER A 166 -8.67 5.38 -16.70
C SER A 166 -7.55 5.94 -17.57
N VAL A 167 -7.79 6.15 -18.87
CA VAL A 167 -6.76 6.71 -19.78
C VAL A 167 -6.55 8.21 -19.59
N VAL A 168 -7.58 8.96 -19.18
CA VAL A 168 -7.44 10.38 -18.80
C VAL A 168 -6.59 10.53 -17.53
N ILE A 169 -6.86 9.70 -16.50
CA ILE A 169 -6.04 9.68 -15.28
C ILE A 169 -4.60 9.27 -15.59
N LEU A 170 -4.41 8.29 -16.49
CA LEU A 170 -3.08 7.89 -16.94
C LEU A 170 -2.35 9.06 -17.62
N ASN A 171 -3.03 9.75 -18.56
CA ASN A 171 -2.47 10.92 -19.23
C ASN A 171 -2.04 12.00 -18.22
N GLU A 172 -2.90 12.29 -17.25
CA GLU A 172 -2.59 13.27 -16.22
C GLU A 172 -1.43 12.83 -15.33
N THR A 173 -1.36 11.54 -14.98
CA THR A 173 -0.24 10.96 -14.22
C THR A 173 1.08 11.11 -14.96
N VAL A 174 1.10 10.81 -16.27
CA VAL A 174 2.28 10.96 -17.13
C VAL A 174 2.73 12.41 -17.21
N LEU A 175 1.82 13.32 -17.56
CA LEU A 175 2.14 14.73 -17.75
C LEU A 175 2.62 15.39 -16.44
N LEU A 176 1.95 15.15 -15.31
CA LEU A 176 2.38 15.65 -14.00
C LEU A 176 3.77 15.17 -13.62
N SER A 177 4.06 13.89 -13.86
CA SER A 177 5.35 13.30 -13.49
C SER A 177 6.47 13.87 -14.36
N ALA A 178 6.26 13.92 -15.69
CA ALA A 178 7.24 14.42 -16.63
C ALA A 178 7.52 15.92 -16.42
N LEU A 179 6.49 16.71 -16.17
CA LEU A 179 6.63 18.16 -16.00
C LEU A 179 7.31 18.51 -14.66
N ASN A 180 7.09 17.73 -13.59
CA ASN A 180 7.85 17.87 -12.34
C ASN A 180 9.35 17.61 -12.53
N VAL A 181 9.71 16.59 -13.30
CA VAL A 181 11.12 16.31 -13.63
C VAL A 181 11.69 17.41 -14.52
N ALA A 182 10.93 17.83 -15.52
CA ALA A 182 11.36 18.86 -16.46
C ALA A 182 11.68 20.19 -15.76
N ARG A 183 10.84 20.64 -14.83
CA ARG A 183 11.06 21.88 -14.07
C ARG A 183 12.36 21.88 -13.27
N GLN A 184 12.79 20.73 -12.77
CA GLN A 184 13.96 20.63 -11.91
C GLN A 184 15.26 20.44 -12.69
N LEU A 185 15.18 19.85 -13.89
CA LEU A 185 16.36 19.42 -14.65
C LEU A 185 16.54 20.13 -16.00
N LEU A 186 15.50 20.75 -16.56
CA LEU A 186 15.51 21.34 -17.90
C LEU A 186 15.34 22.86 -17.81
N ASP A 187 16.30 23.59 -18.38
CA ASP A 187 16.35 25.06 -18.33
C ASP A 187 15.13 25.75 -18.97
N GLY A 188 14.49 25.09 -19.95
CA GLY A 188 13.30 25.63 -20.63
C GLY A 188 11.99 25.45 -19.85
N PHE A 189 11.95 24.58 -18.84
CA PHE A 189 10.73 24.26 -18.09
C PHE A 189 10.73 24.83 -16.67
N ALA A 190 11.85 25.42 -16.22
CA ALA A 190 11.97 25.98 -14.90
C ALA A 190 10.98 27.15 -14.71
N SER A 191 9.88 26.91 -14.00
CA SER A 191 9.00 27.98 -13.52
C SER A 191 9.55 28.51 -12.20
N GLY A 192 9.51 29.82 -12.00
CA GLY A 192 9.76 30.47 -10.72
C GLY A 192 8.82 29.99 -9.61
N PRO A 193 8.98 30.52 -8.39
CA PRO A 193 8.18 30.13 -7.22
C PRO A 193 6.68 30.14 -7.50
N LEU A 194 5.96 29.11 -7.05
CA LEU A 194 4.51 29.00 -7.20
C LEU A 194 3.83 30.22 -6.57
N ALA A 195 3.09 30.97 -7.38
CA ALA A 195 2.30 32.10 -6.93
C ALA A 195 0.83 31.71 -6.77
N THR A 196 0.31 31.88 -5.56
CA THR A 196 -1.11 31.64 -5.26
C THR A 196 -1.80 32.96 -4.99
N ALA A 197 -3.04 33.12 -5.45
CA ALA A 197 -3.80 34.34 -5.24
C ALA A 197 -4.09 34.55 -3.74
N LYS A 198 -3.83 35.77 -3.23
CA LYS A 198 -4.08 36.10 -1.83
C LYS A 198 -5.59 36.08 -1.53
N PRO A 199 -6.07 35.26 -0.58
CA PRO A 199 -7.49 35.15 -0.30
C PRO A 199 -8.07 36.40 0.37
N ASP A 200 -7.23 37.16 1.09
CA ASP A 200 -7.66 38.30 1.93
C ASP A 200 -7.50 39.66 1.23
N VAL A 201 -6.98 39.69 0.00
CA VAL A 201 -6.81 40.93 -0.77
C VAL A 201 -8.03 41.17 -1.65
N TYR A 202 -8.89 42.08 -1.20
CA TYR A 202 -10.05 42.54 -1.95
C TYR A 202 -10.18 44.07 -1.87
N GLN A 203 -10.38 44.70 -3.02
CA GLN A 203 -10.77 46.10 -3.14
C GLN A 203 -11.96 46.21 -4.11
N PRO A 204 -13.04 46.95 -3.76
CA PRO A 204 -14.11 47.23 -4.71
C PRO A 204 -13.58 48.19 -5.79
N LEU A 205 -13.63 47.76 -7.06
CA LEU A 205 -13.12 48.51 -8.19
C LEU A 205 -14.19 48.62 -9.29
N GLY A 206 -14.22 49.77 -9.96
CA GLY A 206 -15.02 49.96 -11.17
C GLY A 206 -14.37 49.37 -12.42
N TRP A 207 -15.13 49.22 -13.51
CA TRP A 207 -14.63 48.66 -14.78
C TRP A 207 -13.39 49.38 -15.33
N ASN A 208 -13.42 50.71 -15.38
CA ASN A 208 -12.28 51.49 -15.87
C ASN A 208 -11.04 51.33 -14.98
N GLU A 209 -11.22 51.23 -13.66
CA GLU A 209 -10.11 51.00 -12.73
C GLU A 209 -9.49 49.60 -12.91
N LEU A 210 -10.30 48.59 -13.26
CA LEU A 210 -9.81 47.24 -13.59
C LEU A 210 -8.97 47.25 -14.86
N LEU A 211 -9.34 48.03 -15.88
CA LEU A 211 -8.57 48.20 -17.12
C LEU A 211 -7.25 48.97 -16.85
N GLU A 212 -7.32 50.09 -16.14
CA GLU A 212 -6.16 50.93 -15.83
C GLU A 212 -5.09 50.18 -14.99
N ARG A 213 -5.53 49.32 -14.07
CA ARG A 213 -4.63 48.48 -13.26
C ARG A 213 -4.15 47.22 -14.00
N GLY A 214 -4.64 46.96 -15.21
CA GLY A 214 -4.33 45.75 -15.97
C GLY A 214 -4.90 44.46 -15.36
N PHE A 215 -5.92 44.57 -14.50
CA PHE A 215 -6.63 43.41 -13.95
C PHE A 215 -7.57 42.78 -14.98
N VAL A 216 -8.13 43.62 -15.85
CA VAL A 216 -8.74 43.23 -17.12
C VAL A 216 -7.83 43.72 -18.23
N GLN A 217 -7.52 42.85 -19.17
CA GLN A 217 -6.74 43.18 -20.37
C GLN A 217 -7.70 43.39 -21.52
N HIS A 218 -7.43 44.39 -22.35
CA HIS A 218 -8.17 44.70 -23.58
C HIS A 218 -7.25 44.51 -24.78
N TRP A 219 -7.74 43.79 -25.79
CA TRP A 219 -7.01 43.45 -26.99
C TRP A 219 -7.93 43.50 -28.22
N THR A 220 -7.73 44.52 -29.04
CA THR A 220 -8.40 44.67 -30.33
C THR A 220 -7.45 44.25 -31.45
N LEU A 221 -7.96 43.50 -32.42
CA LEU A 221 -7.30 43.18 -33.70
C LEU A 221 -8.08 43.87 -34.80
N SER A 222 -7.39 44.62 -35.66
CA SER A 222 -8.01 45.26 -36.83
C SER A 222 -7.93 44.37 -38.08
N ASP A 223 -8.79 44.65 -39.04
CA ASP A 223 -8.79 43.97 -40.34
C ASP A 223 -7.44 44.14 -41.04
N ASP A 224 -6.88 45.35 -41.03
CA ASP A 224 -5.56 45.67 -41.63
C ASP A 224 -4.43 44.79 -41.08
N GLU A 225 -4.39 44.57 -39.75
CA GLU A 225 -3.37 43.73 -39.11
C GLU A 225 -3.49 42.26 -39.55
N VAL A 226 -4.72 41.80 -39.77
CA VAL A 226 -4.98 40.44 -40.21
C VAL A 226 -4.65 40.27 -41.69
N GLU A 227 -5.09 41.20 -42.54
CA GLU A 227 -4.79 41.21 -43.97
C GLU A 227 -3.28 41.25 -44.25
N GLU A 228 -2.52 42.04 -43.47
CA GLU A 228 -1.06 42.09 -43.55
C GLU A 228 -0.43 40.73 -43.18
N ALA A 229 -0.91 40.09 -42.12
CA ALA A 229 -0.38 38.81 -41.65
C ALA A 229 -0.69 37.65 -42.61
N ILE A 230 -1.85 37.65 -43.26
CA ILE A 230 -2.25 36.61 -44.23
C ILE A 230 -1.84 36.92 -45.67
N GLY A 231 -1.47 38.17 -45.97
CA GLY A 231 -1.01 38.63 -47.29
C GLY A 231 -2.10 38.77 -48.35
N HIS A 232 -3.37 38.73 -47.95
CA HIS A 232 -4.54 38.78 -48.82
C HIS A 232 -5.68 39.52 -48.13
N SER A 233 -6.60 40.10 -48.90
CA SER A 233 -7.79 40.72 -48.33
C SER A 233 -8.72 39.68 -47.70
N LEU A 234 -9.47 40.10 -46.66
CA LEU A 234 -10.51 39.32 -46.00
C LEU A 234 -11.74 39.08 -46.91
N ASP A 235 -11.84 39.80 -48.03
CA ASP A 235 -12.88 39.62 -49.04
C ASP A 235 -12.91 38.19 -49.60
N GLY A 236 -13.99 37.46 -49.29
CA GLY A 236 -14.29 36.15 -49.86
C GLY A 236 -13.95 34.93 -48.98
N TYR A 237 -13.63 35.12 -47.71
CA TYR A 237 -13.67 34.03 -46.73
C TYR A 237 -15.11 33.75 -46.29
N GLN A 238 -15.49 32.47 -46.23
CA GLN A 238 -16.87 32.06 -45.94
C GLN A 238 -17.19 32.08 -44.44
N ASP A 239 -16.16 32.04 -43.60
CA ASP A 239 -16.28 31.95 -42.13
C ASP A 239 -16.42 33.33 -41.46
N LEU A 240 -16.46 34.43 -42.22
CA LEU A 240 -16.63 35.79 -41.70
C LEU A 240 -18.05 36.27 -42.02
N GLU A 241 -18.84 36.54 -40.99
CA GLU A 241 -20.15 37.17 -41.15
C GLU A 241 -19.95 38.67 -41.40
N ALA A 242 -20.57 39.19 -42.45
CA ALA A 242 -20.49 40.60 -42.81
C ALA A 242 -21.46 41.40 -41.94
N ASP A 243 -21.02 41.83 -40.76
CA ASP A 243 -21.77 42.79 -39.96
C ASP A 243 -20.94 44.04 -39.63
N ALA A 244 -21.63 45.18 -39.79
CA ALA A 244 -21.23 46.57 -39.56
C ALA A 244 -19.91 47.05 -40.18
N GLU A 245 -20.02 47.95 -41.17
CA GLU A 245 -18.95 48.92 -41.47
C GLU A 245 -18.57 49.60 -40.13
N ASP A 246 -17.32 49.44 -39.67
CA ASP A 246 -16.71 49.97 -38.44
C ASP A 246 -16.55 49.03 -37.22
N GLU A 247 -16.82 47.72 -37.29
CA GLU A 247 -16.43 46.78 -36.22
C GLU A 247 -15.00 46.22 -36.41
N PRO A 248 -14.21 46.05 -35.33
CA PRO A 248 -12.90 45.42 -35.42
C PRO A 248 -13.01 43.93 -35.74
N PHE A 249 -12.00 43.37 -36.43
CA PHE A 249 -11.90 41.92 -36.69
C PHE A 249 -12.16 41.07 -35.45
N SER A 250 -11.56 41.45 -34.31
CA SER A 250 -11.81 40.83 -33.02
C SER A 250 -11.55 41.81 -31.89
N ASP A 251 -12.51 41.97 -30.97
CA ASP A 251 -12.32 42.73 -29.74
C ASP A 251 -12.39 41.80 -28.54
N LEU A 252 -11.28 41.61 -27.82
CA LEU A 252 -11.19 40.67 -26.70
C LEU A 252 -10.93 41.38 -25.36
N TYR A 253 -11.61 40.91 -24.32
CA TYR A 253 -11.30 41.21 -22.93
C TYR A 253 -10.96 39.93 -22.19
N PHE A 254 -9.90 39.93 -21.39
CA PHE A 254 -9.57 38.76 -20.58
C PHE A 254 -9.03 39.11 -19.20
N ALA A 255 -9.30 38.26 -18.21
CA ALA A 255 -9.00 38.55 -16.81
C ALA A 255 -8.74 37.28 -15.99
N TYR A 256 -7.79 37.35 -15.07
CA TYR A 256 -7.47 36.26 -14.14
C TYR A 256 -8.42 36.26 -12.93
N LEU A 257 -9.24 35.23 -12.78
CA LEU A 257 -10.37 35.26 -11.85
C LEU A 257 -10.01 34.86 -10.42
N ASN A 258 -8.97 34.08 -10.17
CA ASN A 258 -8.70 33.55 -8.81
C ASN A 258 -8.37 34.65 -7.79
N ALA A 259 -7.89 35.81 -8.24
CA ALA A 259 -7.62 36.96 -7.36
C ALA A 259 -8.96 37.58 -6.92
N PRO A 260 -9.27 37.68 -5.61
CA PRO A 260 -10.54 38.21 -5.13
C PRO A 260 -10.84 39.64 -5.63
N SER A 261 -9.83 40.52 -5.74
CA SER A 261 -9.96 41.87 -6.32
C SER A 261 -10.38 41.88 -7.80
N ILE A 262 -10.23 40.78 -8.53
CA ILE A 262 -10.64 40.67 -9.94
C ILE A 262 -11.95 39.88 -10.00
N GLY A 263 -11.95 38.64 -9.51
CA GLY A 263 -13.08 37.73 -9.59
C GLY A 263 -14.36 38.25 -8.92
N ARG A 264 -14.26 38.88 -7.74
CA ARG A 264 -15.45 39.41 -7.04
C ARG A 264 -16.04 40.64 -7.73
N ASN A 265 -15.20 41.50 -8.33
CA ASN A 265 -15.69 42.69 -9.02
C ASN A 265 -16.38 42.31 -10.35
N LEU A 266 -15.90 41.25 -11.02
CA LEU A 266 -16.48 40.79 -12.29
C LEU A 266 -17.70 39.88 -12.11
N LEU A 267 -17.68 38.96 -11.14
CA LEU A 267 -18.74 37.95 -10.96
C LEU A 267 -19.71 38.27 -9.81
N GLY A 268 -19.32 39.15 -8.89
CA GLY A 268 -19.98 39.30 -7.58
C GLY A 268 -19.62 38.18 -6.60
N GLU A 269 -19.89 38.41 -5.31
CA GLU A 269 -19.45 37.50 -4.23
C GLU A 269 -20.01 36.08 -4.39
N THR A 270 -21.32 35.94 -4.61
CA THR A 270 -21.98 34.62 -4.68
C THR A 270 -21.44 33.75 -5.80
N ARG A 271 -21.23 34.33 -6.99
CA ARG A 271 -20.76 33.58 -8.16
C ARG A 271 -19.25 33.33 -8.09
N PHE A 272 -18.48 34.25 -7.51
CA PHE A 272 -17.06 34.03 -7.23
C PHE A 272 -16.84 32.86 -6.24
N GLN A 273 -17.65 32.74 -5.20
CA GLN A 273 -17.59 31.58 -4.28
C GLN A 273 -17.92 30.28 -5.02
N ARG A 274 -18.93 30.27 -5.89
CA ARG A 274 -19.24 29.08 -6.72
C ARG A 274 -18.06 28.70 -7.63
N LEU A 275 -17.44 29.67 -8.31
CA LEU A 275 -16.25 29.42 -9.13
C LEU A 275 -15.14 28.76 -8.30
N ARG A 276 -14.91 29.23 -7.07
CA ARG A 276 -13.91 28.65 -6.17
C ARG A 276 -14.25 27.24 -5.70
N GLU A 277 -15.54 26.90 -5.54
CA GLU A 277 -15.98 25.56 -5.17
C GLU A 277 -15.82 24.55 -6.32
N GLU A 278 -15.94 25.01 -7.56
CA GLU A 278 -15.79 24.18 -8.77
C GLU A 278 -14.32 23.91 -9.15
N LEU A 279 -13.40 24.79 -8.76
CA LEU A 279 -11.96 24.64 -9.01
C LEU A 279 -11.31 23.62 -8.04
N LEU A 280 -10.53 22.69 -8.59
CA LEU A 280 -9.70 21.79 -7.79
C LEU A 280 -8.49 22.52 -7.18
N PRO A 281 -7.81 21.94 -6.17
CA PRO A 281 -6.60 22.54 -5.61
C PRO A 281 -5.55 22.84 -6.68
N ASN A 282 -5.03 24.07 -6.68
CA ASN A 282 -4.06 24.62 -7.64
C ASN A 282 -4.57 24.83 -9.08
N GLU A 283 -5.87 24.65 -9.35
CA GLU A 283 -6.45 25.08 -10.62
C GLU A 283 -6.69 26.59 -10.65
N GLN A 284 -6.63 27.15 -11.85
CA GLN A 284 -6.76 28.59 -12.08
C GLN A 284 -7.84 28.85 -13.15
N ALA A 285 -8.42 30.04 -13.14
CA ALA A 285 -9.51 30.42 -14.02
C ALA A 285 -9.20 31.73 -14.75
N LEU A 286 -9.43 31.72 -16.06
CA LEU A 286 -9.27 32.84 -16.97
C LEU A 286 -10.63 33.15 -17.61
N LEU A 287 -11.13 34.37 -17.40
CA LEU A 287 -12.26 34.91 -18.14
C LEU A 287 -11.78 35.38 -19.51
N VAL A 288 -12.55 35.07 -20.55
CA VAL A 288 -12.37 35.65 -21.88
C VAL A 288 -13.73 36.07 -22.41
N MET A 289 -13.84 37.29 -22.92
CA MET A 289 -15.00 37.86 -23.58
C MET A 289 -14.56 38.33 -24.96
N SER A 290 -15.40 38.16 -25.99
CA SER A 290 -15.09 38.71 -27.31
C SER A 290 -16.31 39.20 -28.08
N SER A 291 -16.08 40.20 -28.93
CA SER A 291 -16.99 40.71 -29.96
C SER A 291 -16.26 40.84 -31.31
N GLY A 292 -16.99 41.20 -32.37
CA GLY A 292 -16.47 41.35 -33.74
C GLY A 292 -16.62 40.08 -34.59
N MET A 293 -16.12 40.16 -35.83
CA MET A 293 -16.31 39.14 -36.88
C MET A 293 -15.65 37.79 -36.54
N TYR A 294 -14.56 37.79 -35.77
CA TYR A 294 -13.82 36.59 -35.39
C TYR A 294 -13.70 36.46 -33.88
N ARG A 295 -14.51 35.58 -33.30
CA ARG A 295 -14.59 35.36 -31.85
C ARG A 295 -13.55 34.34 -31.34
N HIS A 296 -13.29 34.37 -30.03
CA HIS A 296 -12.32 33.51 -29.36
C HIS A 296 -12.66 32.00 -29.39
N VAL A 297 -13.93 31.67 -29.62
CA VAL A 297 -14.42 30.31 -29.91
C VAL A 297 -15.15 30.30 -31.25
N PRO A 298 -15.14 29.18 -31.99
CA PRO A 298 -15.95 29.03 -33.21
C PRO A 298 -17.44 28.81 -32.87
N ASP A 299 -18.32 29.00 -33.85
CA ASP A 299 -19.78 28.90 -33.66
C ASP A 299 -20.26 27.47 -33.36
N ASP A 300 -19.48 26.46 -33.76
CA ASP A 300 -19.70 25.03 -33.49
C ASP A 300 -18.95 24.55 -32.23
N PHE A 301 -18.48 25.47 -31.38
CA PHE A 301 -17.77 25.13 -30.15
C PHE A 301 -18.62 24.25 -29.23
N VAL A 302 -18.02 23.15 -28.76
CA VAL A 302 -18.66 22.21 -27.84
C VAL A 302 -18.34 22.65 -26.41
N PRO A 303 -19.35 22.93 -25.55
CA PRO A 303 -19.11 23.29 -24.16
C PRO A 303 -18.31 22.22 -23.40
N ALA A 304 -17.54 22.66 -22.39
CA ALA A 304 -16.63 21.84 -21.60
C ALA A 304 -15.51 21.16 -22.42
N THR A 305 -15.05 21.80 -23.50
CA THR A 305 -13.89 21.37 -24.28
C THR A 305 -12.81 22.47 -24.34
N ALA A 306 -11.64 22.16 -24.90
CA ALA A 306 -10.58 23.15 -25.11
C ALA A 306 -10.81 23.89 -26.46
N PRO A 307 -10.69 25.22 -26.51
CA PRO A 307 -10.88 25.96 -27.76
C PRO A 307 -9.67 25.82 -28.67
N ASP A 308 -9.89 25.59 -29.97
CA ASP A 308 -8.80 25.50 -30.95
C ASP A 308 -8.23 26.90 -31.32
N ARG A 309 -9.07 27.94 -31.21
CA ARG A 309 -8.73 29.32 -31.56
C ARG A 309 -7.91 30.05 -30.49
N LEU A 310 -7.89 29.60 -29.23
CA LEU A 310 -7.30 30.34 -28.14
C LEU A 310 -6.32 29.50 -27.33
N VAL A 311 -5.11 30.02 -27.13
CA VAL A 311 -4.04 29.31 -26.40
C VAL A 311 -3.36 30.29 -25.45
N LEU A 312 -3.15 29.88 -24.19
CA LEU A 312 -2.32 30.64 -23.27
C LEU A 312 -0.86 30.23 -23.46
N MET A 313 0.06 31.18 -23.51
CA MET A 313 1.49 30.93 -23.69
C MET A 313 2.28 31.49 -22.51
N GLN A 314 3.24 30.74 -22.00
CA GLN A 314 4.19 31.20 -20.97
C GLN A 314 5.53 30.51 -21.15
N ASN A 315 6.64 31.28 -21.16
CA ASN A 315 7.99 30.77 -21.39
C ASN A 315 8.10 29.90 -22.66
N ASP A 316 7.47 30.33 -23.75
CA ASP A 316 7.33 29.61 -25.03
C ASP A 316 6.58 28.26 -24.98
N HIS A 317 5.97 27.91 -23.84
CA HIS A 317 5.12 26.73 -23.70
C HIS A 317 3.65 27.07 -23.88
N ALA A 318 2.94 26.20 -24.59
CA ALA A 318 1.50 26.29 -24.74
C ALA A 318 0.80 25.68 -23.52
N ILE A 319 -0.11 26.44 -22.94
CA ILE A 319 -0.95 26.07 -21.80
C ILE A 319 -2.37 25.88 -22.32
N GLU A 320 -2.89 24.66 -22.13
CA GLU A 320 -4.26 24.32 -22.50
C GLU A 320 -5.26 25.09 -21.62
N LEU A 321 -6.20 25.73 -22.28
CA LEU A 321 -7.40 26.31 -21.68
C LEU A 321 -8.54 25.33 -21.85
N HIS A 322 -9.28 25.02 -20.79
CA HIS A 322 -10.39 24.08 -20.87
C HIS A 322 -11.67 24.72 -20.32
N ASP A 323 -12.72 24.77 -21.14
CA ASP A 323 -13.97 25.42 -20.75
C ASP A 323 -14.58 24.77 -19.50
N MET A 324 -15.05 25.60 -18.59
CA MET A 324 -15.76 25.15 -17.39
C MET A 324 -17.24 24.92 -17.64
N ASN A 325 -17.79 25.41 -18.76
CA ASN A 325 -19.23 25.49 -18.99
C ASN A 325 -19.96 26.17 -17.80
N PHE A 326 -19.31 27.20 -17.24
CA PHE A 326 -19.76 27.87 -16.02
C PHE A 326 -21.13 28.50 -16.25
N ASN A 327 -22.04 28.36 -15.28
CA ASN A 327 -23.43 28.80 -15.41
C ASN A 327 -24.15 28.22 -16.65
N ASN A 328 -23.83 26.98 -17.03
CA ASN A 328 -24.35 26.31 -18.24
C ASN A 328 -24.09 27.10 -19.53
N GLY A 329 -22.94 27.78 -19.61
CA GLY A 329 -22.52 28.56 -20.78
C GLY A 329 -23.03 30.01 -20.79
N ALA A 330 -23.99 30.37 -19.92
CA ALA A 330 -24.50 31.73 -19.79
C ALA A 330 -23.58 32.61 -18.92
N VAL A 331 -22.31 32.73 -19.31
CA VAL A 331 -21.32 33.52 -18.54
C VAL A 331 -21.62 35.02 -18.63
N LEU A 332 -22.11 35.52 -19.76
CA LEU A 332 -22.49 36.94 -19.91
C LEU A 332 -23.49 37.40 -18.85
N ASP A 333 -24.54 36.62 -18.60
CA ASP A 333 -25.55 36.89 -17.54
C ASP A 333 -24.95 36.86 -16.11
N ALA A 334 -23.81 36.19 -15.96
CA ALA A 334 -23.11 36.05 -14.70
C ALA A 334 -22.15 37.23 -14.42
N LEU A 335 -21.82 38.04 -15.42
CA LEU A 335 -20.87 39.14 -15.32
C LEU A 335 -21.56 40.45 -14.92
N ASN A 336 -20.84 41.28 -14.16
CA ASN A 336 -21.24 42.64 -13.82
C ASN A 336 -20.33 43.64 -14.55
N VAL A 337 -20.44 43.68 -15.87
CA VAL A 337 -19.56 44.43 -16.77
C VAL A 337 -20.37 45.37 -17.66
N PRO A 338 -19.88 46.58 -17.97
CA PRO A 338 -20.59 47.56 -18.80
C PRO A 338 -20.41 47.33 -20.31
N VAL A 339 -19.72 46.25 -20.72
CA VAL A 339 -19.40 45.97 -22.12
C VAL A 339 -20.42 45.02 -22.72
N GLU A 340 -20.96 45.38 -23.87
CA GLU A 340 -21.78 44.49 -24.70
C GLU A 340 -20.86 43.52 -25.45
N ALA A 341 -20.61 42.35 -24.83
CA ALA A 341 -19.85 41.28 -25.45
C ALA A 341 -20.77 40.23 -26.08
N SER A 342 -20.42 39.76 -27.29
CA SER A 342 -21.20 38.73 -27.98
C SER A 342 -21.02 37.34 -27.36
N GLU A 343 -19.81 37.02 -26.90
CA GLU A 343 -19.48 35.73 -26.29
C GLU A 343 -18.62 35.89 -25.04
N ALA A 344 -18.83 35.02 -24.04
CA ALA A 344 -17.97 34.95 -22.85
C ALA A 344 -17.82 33.51 -22.33
N HIS A 345 -16.59 33.14 -21.98
CA HIS A 345 -16.26 31.83 -21.42
C HIS A 345 -15.31 31.96 -20.22
N ILE A 346 -15.42 31.02 -19.28
CA ILE A 346 -14.45 30.87 -18.20
C ILE A 346 -13.67 29.58 -18.47
N PHE A 347 -12.38 29.75 -18.76
CA PHE A 347 -11.48 28.64 -18.99
C PHE A 347 -10.74 28.29 -17.72
N ARG A 348 -10.72 27.01 -17.37
CA ARG A 348 -9.82 26.49 -16.35
C ARG A 348 -8.45 26.23 -16.95
N ILE A 349 -7.43 26.55 -16.18
CA ILE A 349 -6.03 26.16 -16.36
C ILE A 349 -5.77 25.08 -15.32
N LYS A 350 -5.45 23.87 -15.79
CA LYS A 350 -5.26 22.72 -14.91
C LYS A 350 -3.98 22.88 -14.10
N ALA A 351 -3.93 22.29 -12.90
CA ALA A 351 -2.77 22.37 -12.01
C ALA A 351 -1.47 21.86 -12.66
N HIS A 352 -1.56 20.86 -13.55
CA HIS A 352 -0.41 20.31 -14.26
C HIS A 352 0.15 21.28 -15.31
N SER A 353 -0.63 22.24 -15.80
CA SER A 353 -0.21 23.21 -16.81
C SER A 353 0.79 24.24 -16.29
N ALA A 354 1.14 24.17 -15.00
CA ALA A 354 2.31 24.87 -14.46
C ALA A 354 2.25 26.41 -14.50
N PHE A 355 1.11 26.99 -14.89
CA PHE A 355 0.97 28.42 -15.10
C PHE A 355 1.30 29.21 -13.84
N ASN A 356 2.28 30.12 -13.97
CA ASN A 356 2.69 31.02 -12.91
C ASN A 356 2.14 32.43 -13.17
N PRO A 357 1.12 32.89 -12.43
CA PRO A 357 0.46 34.16 -12.74
C PRO A 357 1.34 35.40 -12.55
N VAL A 358 2.47 35.32 -11.84
CA VAL A 358 3.40 36.46 -11.65
C VAL A 358 4.47 36.59 -12.73
N GLU A 359 4.61 35.58 -13.58
CA GLU A 359 5.53 35.59 -14.72
C GLU A 359 4.86 36.19 -15.97
N PRO A 360 5.63 36.76 -16.90
CA PRO A 360 5.10 37.19 -18.19
C PRO A 360 4.40 36.04 -18.92
N ALA A 361 3.24 36.32 -19.48
CA ALA A 361 2.47 35.37 -20.29
C ALA A 361 1.90 36.09 -21.52
N SER A 362 1.43 35.35 -22.51
CA SER A 362 0.71 35.91 -23.64
C SER A 362 -0.51 35.08 -24.00
N LEU A 363 -1.60 35.75 -24.34
CA LEU A 363 -2.78 35.09 -24.90
C LEU A 363 -2.64 35.08 -26.41
N ARG A 364 -2.67 33.89 -27.02
CA ARG A 364 -2.54 33.70 -28.48
C ARG A 364 -3.90 33.37 -29.09
N LEU A 365 -4.26 34.11 -30.13
CA LEU A 365 -5.42 33.86 -30.98
C LEU A 365 -4.95 33.25 -32.30
N ASN A 366 -5.44 32.04 -32.60
CA ASN A 366 -5.22 31.34 -33.85
C ASN A 366 -6.37 31.66 -34.80
N VAL A 367 -6.04 32.38 -35.87
CA VAL A 367 -6.97 32.76 -36.93
C VAL A 367 -6.84 31.74 -38.05
N ARG A 368 -7.91 30.96 -38.28
CA ARG A 368 -8.02 29.99 -39.38
C ARG A 368 -9.21 30.35 -40.23
N LEU A 369 -8.93 30.79 -41.46
CA LEU A 369 -9.95 31.28 -42.40
C LEU A 369 -10.01 30.35 -43.61
N ARG A 370 -11.21 29.90 -43.98
CA ARG A 370 -11.42 29.03 -45.14
C ARG A 370 -12.00 29.80 -46.31
N ARG A 371 -11.32 29.72 -47.44
CA ARG A 371 -11.80 30.32 -48.70
C ARG A 371 -12.66 29.34 -49.49
N ASN A 372 -12.34 28.06 -49.40
CA ASN A 372 -13.12 26.94 -49.94
C ASN A 372 -12.70 25.63 -49.23
N HIS A 373 -13.32 24.50 -49.61
CA HIS A 373 -13.08 23.17 -49.04
C HIS A 373 -11.64 22.62 -49.19
N LEU A 374 -10.76 23.29 -49.94
CA LEU A 374 -9.37 22.88 -50.21
C LEU A 374 -8.32 23.91 -49.78
N MET A 375 -8.72 25.15 -49.48
CA MET A 375 -7.80 26.25 -49.21
C MET A 375 -8.15 26.93 -47.89
N GLU A 376 -7.20 26.87 -46.97
CA GLU A 376 -7.26 27.49 -45.65
C GLU A 376 -6.01 28.32 -45.42
N THR A 377 -6.16 29.44 -44.74
CA THR A 377 -5.07 30.33 -44.35
C THR A 377 -5.04 30.45 -42.83
N ASN A 378 -3.85 30.34 -42.25
CA ASN A 378 -3.63 30.38 -40.80
C ASN A 378 -2.73 31.57 -40.44
N ALA A 379 -3.09 32.31 -39.41
CA ALA A 379 -2.27 33.33 -38.77
C ALA A 379 -2.39 33.23 -37.25
N HIS A 380 -1.37 33.70 -36.53
CA HIS A 380 -1.34 33.66 -35.07
C HIS A 380 -0.98 35.04 -34.53
N PHE A 381 -1.81 35.56 -33.63
CA PHE A 381 -1.59 36.85 -32.98
C PHE A 381 -1.43 36.62 -31.48
N SER A 382 -0.60 37.39 -30.80
CA SER A 382 -0.35 37.20 -29.37
C SER A 382 -0.33 38.52 -28.62
N ARG A 383 -1.08 38.58 -27.52
CA ARG A 383 -1.09 39.72 -26.60
C ARG A 383 -0.36 39.35 -25.31
N ALA A 384 0.82 39.93 -25.09
CA ALA A 384 1.55 39.77 -23.84
C ALA A 384 0.84 40.51 -22.69
N PHE A 385 0.83 39.90 -21.51
CA PHE A 385 0.30 40.48 -20.28
C PHE A 385 1.13 40.06 -19.06
N ARG A 386 1.01 40.83 -17.99
CA ARG A 386 1.63 40.54 -16.69
C ARG A 386 0.70 40.99 -15.58
N LEU A 387 0.42 40.10 -14.63
CA LEU A 387 -0.43 40.42 -13.49
C LEU A 387 0.39 41.10 -12.38
N ASP A 388 -0.29 41.93 -11.58
CA ASP A 388 0.33 42.61 -10.45
C ASP A 388 0.78 41.59 -9.38
N PRO A 389 2.09 41.47 -9.08
CA PRO A 389 2.59 40.57 -8.05
C PRO A 389 1.99 40.82 -6.66
N ALA A 390 1.45 42.02 -6.39
CA ALA A 390 0.81 42.34 -5.11
C ALA A 390 -0.41 41.44 -4.82
N LEU A 391 -1.09 40.94 -5.85
CA LEU A 391 -2.25 40.04 -5.74
C LEU A 391 -1.89 38.62 -5.30
N PHE A 392 -0.60 38.26 -5.27
CA PHE A 392 -0.15 36.89 -5.07
C PHE A 392 0.77 36.73 -3.86
N ASP A 393 0.64 35.60 -3.19
CA ASP A 393 1.64 35.07 -2.27
C ASP A 393 2.64 34.26 -3.07
N ILE A 394 3.84 34.83 -3.22
CA ILE A 394 4.97 34.19 -3.89
C ILE A 394 5.65 33.31 -2.85
N GLN A 395 5.28 32.04 -2.81
CA GLN A 395 5.98 31.08 -1.96
C GLN A 395 7.29 30.73 -2.65
N GLN A 396 8.43 31.21 -2.11
CA GLN A 396 9.73 30.62 -2.42
C GLN A 396 9.58 29.11 -2.28
N ALA A 397 10.00 28.35 -3.30
CA ALA A 397 9.86 26.90 -3.36
C ALA A 397 10.33 26.27 -2.05
N GLN A 398 9.40 26.09 -1.10
CA GLN A 398 9.63 25.27 0.06
C GLN A 398 9.67 23.87 -0.50
N VAL A 399 10.85 23.26 -0.43
CA VAL A 399 11.07 21.83 -0.54
C VAL A 399 9.83 21.16 0.06
N ALA A 400 9.08 20.46 -0.78
CA ALA A 400 7.83 19.82 -0.41
C ALA A 400 8.00 19.20 0.98
N ALA A 401 7.14 19.60 1.94
CA ALA A 401 7.18 19.04 3.28
C ALA A 401 7.32 17.53 3.15
N GLU A 402 8.39 16.97 3.73
CA GLU A 402 8.76 15.57 3.53
C GLU A 402 7.49 14.71 3.67
N PRO A 403 7.13 13.91 2.65
CA PRO A 403 5.91 13.14 2.68
C PRO A 403 5.90 12.29 3.93
N VAL A 404 4.78 12.31 4.68
CA VAL A 404 4.62 11.55 5.92
C VAL A 404 5.18 10.14 5.70
N PRO A 405 6.15 9.69 6.53
CA PRO A 405 6.83 8.43 6.31
C PRO A 405 5.84 7.29 6.09
N VAL A 406 6.07 6.47 5.08
CA VAL A 406 5.14 5.40 4.64
C VAL A 406 4.73 4.50 5.81
N TRP A 407 5.66 4.19 6.72
CA TRP A 407 5.38 3.39 7.91
C TRP A 407 4.31 4.05 8.81
N LEU A 408 4.33 5.37 9.00
CA LEU A 408 3.35 6.04 9.87
C LEU A 408 1.94 5.99 9.27
N ARG A 409 1.85 6.11 7.93
CA ARG A 409 0.59 5.92 7.19
C ARG A 409 0.05 4.49 7.37
N MET A 410 0.90 3.48 7.24
CA MET A 410 0.51 2.07 7.44
C MET A 410 -0.04 1.79 8.86
N TRP A 411 0.53 2.43 9.89
CA TRP A 411 0.03 2.32 11.26
C TRP A 411 -1.33 3.02 11.45
N HIS A 412 -1.52 4.18 10.83
CA HIS A 412 -2.78 4.91 10.89
C HIS A 412 -3.90 4.16 10.16
N GLU A 413 -3.65 3.62 8.96
CA GLU A 413 -4.64 2.85 8.21
C GLU A 413 -5.06 1.56 8.92
N ARG A 414 -4.12 0.90 9.62
CA ARG A 414 -4.36 -0.36 10.34
C ARG A 414 -4.62 -0.18 11.84
N TRP A 415 -4.96 1.02 12.31
CA TRP A 415 -5.05 1.36 13.74
C TRP A 415 -5.92 0.41 14.56
N TRP A 416 -7.03 -0.06 14.00
CA TRP A 416 -7.94 -0.98 14.69
C TRP A 416 -7.37 -2.39 14.81
N GLN A 417 -6.61 -2.86 13.80
CA GLN A 417 -5.88 -4.13 13.87
C GLN A 417 -4.81 -4.04 14.96
N VAL A 418 -4.12 -2.89 14.99
CA VAL A 418 -3.11 -2.60 16.01
C VAL A 418 -3.70 -2.64 17.42
N GLY A 419 -4.83 -1.96 17.62
CA GLY A 419 -5.54 -1.95 18.90
C GLY A 419 -5.99 -3.34 19.35
N LEU A 420 -6.52 -4.16 18.43
CA LEU A 420 -7.01 -5.51 18.75
C LEU A 420 -5.86 -6.49 19.06
N VAL A 421 -4.76 -6.42 18.31
CA VAL A 421 -3.54 -7.19 18.63
C VAL A 421 -2.96 -6.74 19.97
N GLY A 422 -2.82 -5.43 20.22
CA GLY A 422 -2.35 -4.90 21.49
C GLY A 422 -3.19 -5.37 22.69
N LEU A 423 -4.52 -5.33 22.56
CA LEU A 423 -5.43 -5.88 23.57
C LEU A 423 -5.22 -7.38 23.80
N SER A 424 -5.07 -8.16 22.72
CA SER A 424 -4.84 -9.61 22.83
C SER A 424 -3.53 -9.95 23.53
N LEU A 425 -2.48 -9.16 23.31
CA LEU A 425 -1.18 -9.29 23.99
C LEU A 425 -1.30 -8.96 25.48
N LEU A 426 -2.01 -7.89 25.83
CA LEU A 426 -2.29 -7.54 27.23
C LEU A 426 -3.07 -8.65 27.96
N VAL A 427 -4.11 -9.19 27.32
CA VAL A 427 -4.88 -10.32 27.85
C VAL A 427 -3.97 -11.54 28.06
N LEU A 428 -3.09 -11.85 27.11
CA LEU A 428 -2.17 -12.97 27.24
C LEU A 428 -1.17 -12.76 28.39
N THR A 429 -0.59 -11.57 28.53
CA THR A 429 0.27 -11.23 29.65
C THR A 429 -0.45 -11.37 30.99
N ALA A 430 -1.69 -10.88 31.09
CA ALA A 430 -2.52 -11.04 32.28
C ALA A 430 -2.77 -12.52 32.64
N VAL A 431 -2.99 -13.38 31.63
CA VAL A 431 -3.18 -14.83 31.85
C VAL A 431 -1.93 -15.48 32.45
N PHE A 432 -0.74 -15.12 32.00
CA PHE A 432 0.51 -15.64 32.55
C PHE A 432 0.80 -15.13 33.96
N ILE A 433 0.52 -13.84 34.24
CA ILE A 433 0.67 -13.26 35.59
C ILE A 433 -0.30 -13.94 36.58
N TRP A 434 -1.57 -14.11 36.19
CA TRP A 434 -2.61 -14.71 37.04
C TRP A 434 -2.85 -16.20 36.78
N GLN A 435 -1.85 -16.92 36.28
CA GLN A 435 -1.99 -18.31 35.85
C GLN A 435 -2.59 -19.22 36.94
N HIS A 436 -2.25 -19.05 38.23
CA HIS A 436 -2.78 -19.87 39.32
C HIS A 436 -4.26 -19.58 39.61
N ARG A 437 -4.70 -18.33 39.50
CA ARG A 437 -6.09 -17.94 39.77
C ARG A 437 -7.02 -18.44 38.66
N ILE A 438 -6.60 -18.27 37.40
CA ILE A 438 -7.40 -18.61 36.22
C ILE A 438 -7.52 -20.14 36.07
N SER A 439 -6.44 -20.87 36.32
CA SER A 439 -6.39 -22.34 36.15
C SER A 439 -7.15 -23.15 37.21
N ARG A 440 -7.65 -22.53 38.30
CA ARG A 440 -8.53 -23.20 39.28
C ARG A 440 -9.80 -23.74 38.64
N HIS A 441 -10.33 -23.02 37.65
CA HIS A 441 -11.51 -23.43 36.90
C HIS A 441 -11.10 -24.13 35.59
N SER A 442 -10.80 -25.43 35.67
CA SER A 442 -10.32 -26.22 34.53
C SER A 442 -11.18 -26.06 33.25
N LYS A 443 -12.51 -26.21 33.35
CA LYS A 443 -13.41 -26.05 32.19
C LYS A 443 -13.34 -24.64 31.58
N GLY A 444 -13.34 -23.60 32.42
CA GLY A 444 -13.24 -22.21 31.98
C GLY A 444 -11.91 -21.92 31.28
N PHE A 445 -10.81 -22.44 31.81
CA PHE A 445 -9.50 -22.31 31.18
C PHE A 445 -9.44 -22.97 29.80
N HIS A 446 -9.97 -24.20 29.64
CA HIS A 446 -9.97 -24.87 28.35
C HIS A 446 -10.82 -24.13 27.30
N VAL A 447 -11.98 -23.60 27.69
CA VAL A 447 -12.84 -22.79 26.78
C VAL A 447 -12.15 -21.49 26.40
N PHE A 448 -11.57 -20.77 27.37
CA PHE A 448 -10.80 -19.56 27.12
C PHE A 448 -9.63 -19.82 26.16
N ARG A 449 -8.83 -20.85 26.43
CA ARG A 449 -7.69 -21.21 25.58
C ARG A 449 -8.15 -21.60 24.18
N ALA A 450 -9.27 -22.31 24.05
CA ALA A 450 -9.83 -22.63 22.74
C ALA A 450 -10.27 -21.37 21.97
N GLY A 451 -10.93 -20.43 22.64
CA GLY A 451 -11.32 -19.14 22.06
C GLY A 451 -10.10 -18.30 21.65
N PHE A 452 -9.07 -18.23 22.49
CA PHE A 452 -7.85 -17.49 22.18
C PHE A 452 -7.12 -18.09 20.97
N LEU A 453 -7.00 -19.41 20.88
CA LEU A 453 -6.37 -20.07 19.74
C LEU A 453 -7.17 -19.90 18.44
N LEU A 454 -8.51 -19.90 18.52
CA LEU A 454 -9.36 -19.59 17.38
C LEU A 454 -9.14 -18.14 16.92
N PHE A 455 -9.06 -17.19 17.85
CA PHE A 455 -8.73 -15.80 17.55
C PHE A 455 -7.34 -15.67 16.92
N THR A 456 -6.33 -16.33 17.46
CA THR A 456 -4.97 -16.35 16.87
C THR A 456 -4.99 -16.91 15.45
N LEU A 457 -5.73 -18.00 15.20
CA LEU A 457 -5.80 -18.58 13.86
C LEU A 457 -6.51 -17.65 12.88
N VAL A 458 -7.73 -17.22 13.21
CA VAL A 458 -8.61 -16.49 12.30
C VAL A 458 -8.20 -15.04 12.16
N PHE A 459 -8.05 -14.33 13.28
CA PHE A 459 -7.75 -12.91 13.26
C PHE A 459 -6.27 -12.64 13.04
N ILE A 460 -5.38 -13.15 13.90
CA ILE A 460 -3.94 -12.87 13.77
C ILE A 460 -3.37 -13.53 12.50
N GLY A 461 -3.72 -14.78 12.23
CA GLY A 461 -3.23 -15.53 11.08
C GLY A 461 -3.90 -15.15 9.76
N LEU A 462 -5.15 -15.54 9.57
CA LEU A 462 -5.83 -15.45 8.26
C LEU A 462 -6.17 -14.01 7.86
N TYR A 463 -6.57 -13.17 8.82
CA TYR A 463 -6.99 -11.80 8.54
C TYR A 463 -5.82 -10.80 8.56
N ALA A 464 -5.14 -10.68 9.70
CA ALA A 464 -4.10 -9.68 9.92
C ALA A 464 -2.71 -10.08 9.38
N GLN A 465 -2.56 -11.32 8.89
CA GLN A 465 -1.32 -11.86 8.33
C GLN A 465 -0.11 -11.74 9.27
N GLY A 466 -0.35 -11.76 10.59
CA GLY A 466 0.64 -11.66 11.65
C GLY A 466 1.44 -12.94 11.86
N GLN A 467 2.20 -13.35 10.84
CA GLN A 467 2.96 -14.59 10.84
C GLN A 467 4.46 -14.35 11.01
N LEU A 468 4.99 -14.86 12.11
CA LEU A 468 6.43 -14.94 12.32
C LEU A 468 7.01 -16.14 11.57
N SER A 469 8.13 -15.92 10.88
CA SER A 469 8.85 -16.88 10.05
C SER A 469 10.35 -16.86 10.37
N VAL A 470 11.07 -17.92 9.99
CA VAL A 470 12.54 -17.93 10.00
C VAL A 470 13.15 -16.82 9.14
N VAL A 471 12.44 -16.32 8.12
CA VAL A 471 12.88 -15.17 7.30
C VAL A 471 13.11 -13.95 8.17
N ASN A 472 12.23 -13.69 9.15
CA ASN A 472 12.38 -12.56 10.07
C ASN A 472 13.66 -12.67 10.93
N ILE A 473 14.12 -13.89 11.22
CA ILE A 473 15.41 -14.11 11.88
C ILE A 473 16.55 -13.75 10.93
N PHE A 474 16.47 -14.14 9.65
CA PHE A 474 17.49 -13.78 8.66
C PHE A 474 17.58 -12.27 8.44
N THR A 475 16.42 -11.60 8.30
CA THR A 475 16.35 -10.14 8.15
C THR A 475 17.00 -9.45 9.34
N LEU A 476 16.74 -9.91 10.57
CA LEU A 476 17.39 -9.38 11.77
C LEU A 476 18.92 -9.63 11.77
N LEU A 477 19.34 -10.86 11.46
CA LEU A 477 20.76 -11.23 11.46
C LEU A 477 21.55 -10.47 10.38
N LEU A 478 20.94 -10.21 9.23
CA LEU A 478 21.54 -9.43 8.15
C LEU A 478 21.58 -7.94 8.49
N ALA A 479 20.52 -7.40 9.12
CA ALA A 479 20.45 -6.01 9.59
C ALA A 479 21.43 -5.70 10.74
N LEU A 480 22.00 -6.71 11.40
CA LEU A 480 23.12 -6.50 12.34
C LEU A 480 24.47 -6.31 11.63
N ARG A 481 24.56 -6.56 10.32
CA ARG A 481 25.80 -6.51 9.53
C ARG A 481 25.79 -5.41 8.46
N GLN A 482 24.65 -5.19 7.83
CA GLN A 482 24.38 -4.08 6.90
C GLN A 482 23.51 -3.06 7.64
N ASP A 483 23.72 -1.76 7.41
CA ASP A 483 23.10 -0.65 8.16
C ASP A 483 21.68 -0.96 8.69
N PHE A 484 21.53 -0.95 10.01
CA PHE A 484 20.28 -1.32 10.67
C PHE A 484 19.20 -0.27 10.39
N ASP A 485 18.32 -0.53 9.42
CA ASP A 485 17.14 0.29 9.19
C ASP A 485 15.89 -0.32 9.85
N ILE A 486 15.53 0.24 11.01
CA ILE A 486 14.34 -0.20 11.75
C ILE A 486 13.04 0.04 10.96
N ARG A 487 13.04 0.98 9.99
CA ARG A 487 11.85 1.35 9.21
C ARG A 487 11.27 0.19 8.43
N VAL A 488 12.09 -0.76 7.97
CA VAL A 488 11.63 -1.98 7.29
C VAL A 488 10.70 -2.80 8.18
N PHE A 489 11.00 -2.90 9.47
CA PHE A 489 10.16 -3.61 10.43
C PHE A 489 8.90 -2.84 10.80
N LEU A 490 8.93 -1.49 10.76
CA LEU A 490 7.76 -0.66 11.05
C LEU A 490 6.71 -0.67 9.93
N MET A 491 7.03 -1.16 8.73
CA MET A 491 6.08 -1.24 7.62
C MET A 491 4.91 -2.20 7.88
N ASP A 492 5.12 -3.26 8.65
CA ASP A 492 4.05 -4.15 9.10
C ASP A 492 3.83 -4.01 10.62
N PRO A 493 2.82 -3.22 11.04
CA PRO A 493 2.61 -2.94 12.46
C PRO A 493 2.23 -4.19 13.28
N VAL A 494 1.56 -5.17 12.67
CA VAL A 494 1.11 -6.38 13.35
C VAL A 494 2.29 -7.31 13.60
N ILE A 495 3.08 -7.58 12.57
CA ILE A 495 4.29 -8.41 12.70
C ILE A 495 5.28 -7.74 13.67
N PHE A 496 5.45 -6.42 13.59
CA PHE A 496 6.32 -5.69 14.51
C PHE A 496 5.93 -5.91 15.98
N MET A 497 4.66 -5.69 16.35
CA MET A 497 4.21 -5.90 17.72
C MET A 497 4.36 -7.36 18.18
N LEU A 498 4.00 -8.33 17.33
CA LEU A 498 4.13 -9.74 17.65
C LEU A 498 5.58 -10.14 17.83
N TRP A 499 6.48 -9.62 17.00
CA TRP A 499 7.91 -9.87 17.07
C TRP A 499 8.52 -9.24 18.33
N SER A 500 8.26 -7.96 18.60
CA SER A 500 8.70 -7.28 19.81
C SER A 500 8.21 -7.96 21.08
N PHE A 501 6.92 -8.34 21.13
CA PHE A 501 6.37 -9.09 22.24
C PHE A 501 7.01 -10.47 22.37
N THR A 502 7.18 -11.19 21.26
CA THR A 502 7.84 -12.51 21.26
C THR A 502 9.26 -12.40 21.79
N PHE A 503 10.02 -11.41 21.34
CA PHE A 503 11.38 -11.15 21.79
C PHE A 503 11.44 -10.90 23.30
N VAL A 504 10.62 -9.98 23.82
CA VAL A 504 10.55 -9.69 25.26
C VAL A 504 10.09 -10.92 26.06
N SER A 505 9.02 -11.57 25.63
CA SER A 505 8.47 -12.76 26.29
C SER A 505 9.47 -13.93 26.32
N LEU A 506 10.33 -14.04 25.31
CA LEU A 506 11.34 -15.08 25.20
C LEU A 506 12.41 -14.96 26.30
N PHE A 507 12.86 -13.75 26.62
CA PHE A 507 13.83 -13.54 27.71
C PHE A 507 13.19 -13.66 29.10
N ILE A 508 11.91 -13.33 29.23
CA ILE A 508 11.23 -13.40 30.53
C ILE A 508 10.75 -14.83 30.84
N TRP A 509 9.96 -15.42 29.94
CA TRP A 509 9.24 -16.67 30.14
C TRP A 509 9.72 -17.81 29.24
N GLY A 510 10.57 -17.55 28.25
CA GLY A 510 10.96 -18.52 27.22
C GLY A 510 10.02 -18.50 26.00
N ARG A 511 10.32 -19.36 25.02
CA ARG A 511 9.62 -19.36 23.72
C ARG A 511 8.17 -19.87 23.74
N GLY A 512 7.73 -20.43 24.86
CA GLY A 512 6.48 -21.18 24.93
C GLY A 512 5.24 -20.30 24.73
N VAL A 513 5.30 -19.04 25.16
CA VAL A 513 4.22 -18.06 24.98
C VAL A 513 3.85 -17.92 23.50
N PHE A 514 4.85 -17.71 22.62
CA PHE A 514 4.61 -17.59 21.19
C PHE A 514 4.12 -18.90 20.56
N CYS A 515 4.88 -19.99 20.69
CA CYS A 515 4.56 -21.27 20.04
C CYS A 515 3.27 -21.93 20.56
N GLY A 516 2.86 -21.59 21.78
CA GLY A 516 1.68 -22.12 22.45
C GLY A 516 0.40 -21.33 22.20
N TRP A 517 0.50 -20.00 22.03
CA TRP A 517 -0.65 -19.09 22.05
C TRP A 517 -0.75 -18.16 20.84
N LEU A 518 0.36 -17.59 20.38
CA LEU A 518 0.37 -16.54 19.33
C LEU A 518 0.68 -17.07 17.92
N CYS A 519 1.26 -18.26 17.78
CA CYS A 519 1.56 -18.83 16.47
C CYS A 519 0.28 -19.35 15.79
N PRO A 520 -0.15 -18.80 14.64
CA PRO A 520 -1.38 -19.24 13.96
C PRO A 520 -1.29 -20.68 13.46
N PHE A 521 -0.15 -21.07 12.89
CA PHE A 521 0.09 -22.46 12.48
C PHE A 521 0.10 -23.41 13.68
N GLY A 522 0.64 -22.97 14.81
CA GLY A 522 0.57 -23.70 16.07
C GLY A 522 -0.87 -23.91 16.53
N ALA A 523 -1.72 -22.88 16.45
CA ALA A 523 -3.14 -22.95 16.78
C ALA A 523 -3.88 -23.93 15.85
N LEU A 524 -3.63 -23.86 14.54
CA LEU A 524 -4.16 -24.81 13.56
C LEU A 524 -3.85 -26.27 13.93
N GLN A 525 -2.60 -26.55 14.31
CA GLN A 525 -2.19 -27.91 14.73
C GLN A 525 -2.81 -28.35 16.06
N GLU A 526 -3.06 -27.43 17.00
CA GLU A 526 -3.78 -27.74 18.24
C GLU A 526 -5.23 -28.14 17.93
N MET A 527 -5.91 -27.35 17.09
CA MET A 527 -7.29 -27.59 16.67
C MET A 527 -7.43 -28.91 15.91
N LEU A 528 -6.48 -29.24 15.01
CA LEU A 528 -6.40 -30.55 14.37
C LEU A 528 -6.25 -31.68 15.40
N GLY A 529 -5.51 -31.46 16.49
CA GLY A 529 -5.42 -32.40 17.60
C GLY A 529 -6.76 -32.63 18.32
N TRP A 530 -7.57 -31.59 18.51
CA TRP A 530 -8.92 -31.72 19.08
C TRP A 530 -9.85 -32.49 18.14
N VAL A 531 -9.78 -32.20 16.83
CA VAL A 531 -10.54 -32.93 15.79
C VAL A 531 -10.13 -34.40 15.78
N ALA A 532 -8.83 -34.71 15.81
CA ALA A 532 -8.33 -36.08 15.86
C ALA A 532 -8.84 -36.86 17.08
N LYS A 533 -8.87 -36.22 18.26
CA LYS A 533 -9.46 -36.81 19.47
C LYS A 533 -10.97 -37.03 19.35
N ARG A 534 -11.69 -36.06 18.77
CA ARG A 534 -13.15 -36.17 18.54
C ARG A 534 -13.49 -37.29 17.55
N LEU A 535 -12.68 -37.47 16.52
CA LEU A 535 -12.76 -38.57 15.55
C LEU A 535 -12.16 -39.90 16.08
N ARG A 536 -11.72 -39.94 17.34
CA ARG A 536 -11.12 -41.11 18.01
C ARG A 536 -9.92 -41.70 17.25
N ILE A 537 -9.16 -40.88 16.53
CA ILE A 537 -7.94 -41.29 15.85
C ILE A 537 -6.88 -41.67 16.89
N ARG A 538 -6.23 -42.83 16.69
CA ARG A 538 -5.24 -43.37 17.62
C ARG A 538 -3.96 -42.52 17.62
N GLN A 539 -3.75 -41.76 18.69
CA GLN A 539 -2.52 -40.97 18.88
C GLN A 539 -1.29 -41.85 19.08
N TRP A 540 -0.21 -41.61 18.33
CA TRP A 540 1.05 -42.34 18.43
C TRP A 540 1.97 -41.70 19.50
N LYS A 541 2.21 -42.43 20.60
CA LYS A 541 3.21 -42.02 21.60
C LYS A 541 4.60 -42.51 21.19
N ILE A 542 5.44 -41.58 20.75
CA ILE A 542 6.84 -41.85 20.37
C ILE A 542 7.67 -42.07 21.65
N SER A 543 8.57 -43.07 21.62
CA SER A 543 9.49 -43.35 22.73
C SER A 543 10.42 -42.17 23.03
N ASP A 544 10.74 -41.94 24.31
CA ASP A 544 11.57 -40.82 24.80
C ASP A 544 12.89 -40.67 24.00
N ARG A 545 13.57 -41.78 23.65
CA ARG A 545 14.82 -41.75 22.88
C ARG A 545 14.65 -41.28 21.43
N ASN A 546 13.61 -41.78 20.75
CA ASN A 546 13.33 -41.42 19.36
C ASN A 546 12.81 -39.99 19.28
N HIS A 547 12.06 -39.56 20.30
CA HIS A 547 11.60 -38.19 20.41
C HIS A 547 12.77 -37.19 20.44
N GLN A 548 13.78 -37.43 21.27
CA GLN A 548 14.97 -36.57 21.37
C GLN A 548 15.77 -36.53 20.06
N ARG A 549 15.95 -37.68 19.40
CA ARG A 549 16.65 -37.73 18.10
C ARG A 549 15.90 -36.95 17.02
N LEU A 550 14.58 -37.12 16.94
CA LEU A 550 13.77 -36.47 15.92
C LEU A 550 13.64 -34.97 16.17
N GLN A 551 13.71 -34.51 17.43
CA GLN A 551 13.82 -33.08 17.76
C GLN A 551 15.10 -32.43 17.25
N TRP A 552 16.17 -33.20 17.03
CA TRP A 552 17.41 -32.64 16.49
C TRP A 552 17.27 -32.20 15.03
N LEU A 553 16.28 -32.74 14.30
CA LEU A 553 16.04 -32.43 12.89
C LEU A 553 15.73 -30.94 12.66
N LYS A 554 14.90 -30.30 13.50
CA LYS A 554 14.63 -28.86 13.37
C LYS A 554 15.88 -27.99 13.57
N TYR A 555 16.81 -28.43 14.42
CA TYR A 555 18.08 -27.72 14.63
C TYR A 555 19.02 -27.91 13.43
N LEU A 556 19.05 -29.09 12.83
CA LEU A 556 19.77 -29.33 11.58
C LEU A 556 19.27 -28.43 10.44
N ILE A 557 17.94 -28.32 10.30
CA ILE A 557 17.32 -27.45 9.27
C ILE A 557 17.75 -25.99 9.52
N LEU A 558 17.68 -25.50 10.76
CA LEU A 558 18.13 -24.16 11.10
C LEU A 558 19.61 -23.93 10.81
N ILE A 559 20.49 -24.87 11.19
CA ILE A 559 21.94 -24.79 10.93
C ILE A 559 22.23 -24.81 9.42
N GLY A 560 21.40 -25.46 8.61
CA GLY A 560 21.50 -25.39 7.15
C GLY A 560 21.05 -24.04 6.59
N LEU A 561 19.95 -23.48 7.11
CA LEU A 561 19.37 -22.24 6.58
C LEU A 561 20.17 -20.98 6.95
N VAL A 562 20.66 -20.87 8.18
CA VAL A 562 21.34 -19.64 8.66
C VAL A 562 22.57 -19.29 7.82
N PRO A 563 23.51 -20.21 7.51
CA PRO A 563 24.65 -19.92 6.63
C PRO A 563 24.21 -19.55 5.21
N THR A 564 23.13 -20.13 4.68
CA THR A 564 22.64 -19.79 3.33
C THR A 564 22.16 -18.35 3.27
N ALA A 565 21.59 -17.80 4.34
CA ALA A 565 21.19 -16.39 4.41
C ALA A 565 22.38 -15.43 4.32
N PHE A 566 23.57 -15.83 4.80
CA PHE A 566 24.79 -15.04 4.64
C PHE A 566 25.43 -15.17 3.25
N TYR A 567 25.12 -16.23 2.50
CA TYR A 567 25.64 -16.45 1.16
C TYR A 567 24.76 -15.80 0.07
N SER A 568 23.45 -16.01 0.16
CA SER A 568 22.46 -15.44 -0.77
C SER A 568 21.10 -15.36 -0.09
N LEU A 569 20.56 -14.14 0.01
CA LEU A 569 19.23 -13.90 0.58
C LEU A 569 18.14 -14.63 -0.22
N THR A 570 18.20 -14.58 -1.55
CA THR A 570 17.26 -15.26 -2.45
C THR A 570 17.26 -16.78 -2.25
N LEU A 571 18.43 -17.38 -2.06
CA LEU A 571 18.54 -18.82 -1.79
C LEU A 571 17.93 -19.16 -0.42
N ALA A 572 18.19 -18.34 0.59
CA ALA A 572 17.65 -18.55 1.93
C ALA A 572 16.13 -18.41 1.99
N GLU A 573 15.54 -17.46 1.28
CA GLU A 573 14.09 -17.32 1.17
C GLU A 573 13.44 -18.53 0.48
N ARG A 574 14.05 -19.06 -0.59
CA ARG A 574 13.57 -20.29 -1.24
C ARG A 574 13.66 -21.50 -0.32
N LEU A 575 14.76 -21.65 0.41
CA LEU A 575 14.91 -22.75 1.36
C LEU A 575 14.02 -22.58 2.60
N ALA A 576 13.66 -21.35 2.96
CA ALA A 576 12.70 -21.04 4.02
C ALA A 576 11.27 -21.49 3.71
N GLU A 577 10.97 -21.87 2.45
CA GLU A 577 9.69 -22.50 2.08
C GLU A 577 9.47 -23.88 2.71
N VAL A 578 10.46 -24.43 3.41
CA VAL A 578 10.28 -25.51 4.38
C VAL A 578 9.23 -25.17 5.46
N GLU A 579 8.95 -23.88 5.66
CA GLU A 579 7.84 -23.40 6.47
C GLU A 579 6.51 -23.44 5.69
N PRO A 580 5.55 -24.31 6.08
CA PRO A 580 4.25 -24.40 5.41
C PRO A 580 3.35 -23.18 5.69
N PHE A 581 3.90 -22.17 6.36
CA PHE A 581 3.29 -20.93 6.81
C PHE A 581 2.61 -20.15 5.69
N LYS A 582 3.39 -19.78 4.66
CA LYS A 582 2.89 -19.07 3.48
C LYS A 582 1.79 -19.84 2.76
N THR A 583 1.92 -21.16 2.66
CA THR A 583 0.95 -22.01 1.95
C THR A 583 -0.35 -22.21 2.75
N SER A 584 -0.27 -22.42 4.06
CA SER A 584 -1.41 -22.81 4.89
C SER A 584 -2.19 -21.64 5.51
N ILE A 585 -1.51 -20.53 5.80
CA ILE A 585 -2.11 -19.35 6.46
C ILE A 585 -2.25 -18.21 5.46
N THR A 586 -1.16 -17.80 4.80
CA THR A 586 -1.17 -16.62 3.91
C THR A 586 -1.93 -16.84 2.60
N LEU A 587 -1.73 -17.98 1.95
CA LEU A 587 -2.32 -18.27 0.63
C LEU A 587 -3.52 -19.20 0.68
N PHE A 588 -4.02 -19.58 1.87
CA PHE A 588 -5.20 -20.43 2.01
C PHE A 588 -5.18 -21.71 1.15
N PHE A 589 -4.01 -22.34 1.00
CA PHE A 589 -3.77 -23.51 0.12
C PHE A 589 -3.95 -23.25 -1.40
N VAL A 590 -4.10 -21.99 -1.82
CA VAL A 590 -4.10 -21.58 -3.23
C VAL A 590 -2.65 -21.33 -3.67
N ARG A 591 -1.91 -22.41 -3.91
CA ARG A 591 -0.51 -22.39 -4.36
C ARG A 591 -0.24 -23.57 -5.29
N SER A 592 0.93 -23.61 -5.94
CA SER A 592 1.34 -24.76 -6.74
C SER A 592 1.29 -26.06 -5.92
N TRP A 593 0.83 -27.11 -6.60
CA TRP A 593 0.44 -28.38 -5.98
C TRP A 593 1.52 -29.03 -5.08
N PRO A 594 2.84 -28.96 -5.39
CA PRO A 594 3.87 -29.53 -4.51
C PRO A 594 3.87 -28.92 -3.10
N PHE A 595 3.71 -27.60 -2.97
CA PHE A 595 3.70 -26.94 -1.66
C PHE A 595 2.44 -27.24 -0.87
N VAL A 596 1.29 -27.30 -1.57
CA VAL A 596 0.01 -27.68 -0.96
C VAL A 596 0.07 -29.11 -0.44
N LEU A 597 0.58 -30.05 -1.26
CA LEU A 597 0.76 -31.45 -0.89
C LEU A 597 1.69 -31.58 0.33
N TYR A 598 2.82 -30.88 0.34
CA TYR A 598 3.73 -30.84 1.47
C TYR A 598 3.06 -30.37 2.77
N ALA A 599 2.33 -29.25 2.72
CA ALA A 599 1.62 -28.70 3.87
C ALA A 599 0.53 -29.67 4.38
N VAL A 600 -0.25 -30.26 3.47
CA VAL A 600 -1.30 -31.23 3.82
C VAL A 600 -0.71 -32.50 4.44
N ILE A 601 0.42 -33.01 3.94
CA ILE A 601 1.12 -34.16 4.53
C ILE A 601 1.56 -33.84 5.97
N LEU A 602 2.15 -32.67 6.20
CA LEU A 602 2.57 -32.25 7.55
C LEU A 602 1.38 -32.11 8.52
N LEU A 603 0.26 -31.55 8.06
CA LEU A 603 -0.96 -31.46 8.86
C LEU A 603 -1.59 -32.84 9.10
N GLY A 604 -1.56 -33.72 8.10
CA GLY A 604 -2.02 -35.10 8.20
C GLY A 604 -1.21 -35.91 9.23
N LEU A 605 0.12 -35.78 9.23
CA LEU A 605 0.98 -36.33 10.29
C LEU A 605 0.64 -35.75 11.67
N GLY A 606 0.23 -34.47 11.71
CA GLY A 606 -0.28 -33.79 12.90
C GLY A 606 -1.52 -34.44 13.53
N LEU A 607 -2.32 -35.16 12.76
CA LEU A 607 -3.49 -35.91 13.27
C LEU A 607 -3.08 -37.13 14.11
N PHE A 608 -1.94 -37.76 13.79
CA PHE A 608 -1.42 -38.94 14.51
C PHE A 608 -0.45 -38.57 15.62
N VAL A 609 0.33 -37.50 15.40
CA VAL A 609 1.31 -36.98 16.34
C VAL A 609 1.02 -35.50 16.58
N HIS A 610 0.51 -35.19 17.77
CA HIS A 610 0.17 -33.82 18.17
C HIS A 610 1.32 -32.82 17.89
N LYS A 611 1.01 -31.74 17.15
CA LYS A 611 1.95 -30.68 16.73
C LYS A 611 3.25 -31.21 16.09
N PHE A 612 3.14 -32.20 15.20
CA PHE A 612 4.27 -32.85 14.53
C PHE A 612 5.30 -31.86 13.95
N TYR A 613 4.84 -30.89 13.15
CA TYR A 613 5.71 -29.89 12.52
C TYR A 613 6.46 -29.03 13.55
N CYS A 614 5.74 -28.40 14.49
CA CYS A 614 6.35 -27.57 15.54
C CYS A 614 7.33 -28.36 16.42
N ARG A 615 7.15 -29.67 16.56
CA ARG A 615 7.98 -30.54 17.39
C ARG A 615 9.28 -30.97 16.71
N TYR A 616 9.26 -31.19 15.39
CA TYR A 616 10.36 -31.87 14.68
C TYR A 616 10.95 -31.13 13.49
N VAL A 617 10.22 -30.21 12.85
CA VAL A 617 10.63 -29.61 11.56
C VAL A 617 10.79 -28.09 11.65
N CYS A 618 9.98 -27.41 12.47
CA CYS A 618 9.91 -25.94 12.53
C CYS A 618 11.27 -25.26 12.85
N PRO A 619 11.91 -24.58 11.87
CA PRO A 619 13.19 -23.92 12.07
C PRO A 619 13.06 -22.65 12.92
N LEU A 620 11.98 -21.87 12.76
CA LEU A 620 11.67 -20.76 13.65
C LEU A 620 11.59 -21.20 15.12
N GLY A 621 10.93 -22.33 15.38
CA GLY A 621 10.82 -22.91 16.73
C GLY A 621 12.18 -23.33 17.30
N ALA A 622 13.11 -23.81 16.45
CA ALA A 622 14.48 -24.10 16.85
C ALA A 622 15.27 -22.81 17.16
N GLY A 623 15.11 -21.76 16.35
CA GLY A 623 15.75 -20.46 16.58
C GLY A 623 15.32 -19.82 17.90
N LEU A 624 14.00 -19.78 18.15
CA LEU A 624 13.46 -19.32 19.44
C LEU A 624 13.87 -20.22 20.62
N ALA A 625 14.09 -21.52 20.41
CA ALA A 625 14.59 -22.41 21.46
C ALA A 625 16.05 -22.14 21.81
N MET A 626 16.89 -21.86 20.82
CA MET A 626 18.29 -21.50 21.05
C MET A 626 18.41 -20.17 21.82
N LEU A 627 17.62 -19.17 21.44
CA LEU A 627 17.59 -17.87 22.14
C LEU A 627 16.92 -17.98 23.53
N GLY A 628 15.86 -18.79 23.66
CA GLY A 628 15.10 -18.98 24.90
C GLY A 628 15.86 -19.70 26.03
N LYS A 629 17.07 -20.23 25.76
CA LYS A 629 17.96 -20.77 26.80
C LYS A 629 18.37 -19.72 27.83
N PHE A 630 18.35 -18.45 27.46
CA PHE A 630 18.68 -17.31 28.32
C PHE A 630 17.48 -16.76 29.11
N HIS A 631 16.40 -17.54 29.25
CA HIS A 631 15.24 -17.10 30.04
C HIS A 631 15.62 -16.85 31.50
N LEU A 632 15.11 -15.75 32.06
CA LEU A 632 15.42 -15.32 33.42
C LEU A 632 14.59 -16.05 34.49
N PHE A 633 13.36 -16.49 34.16
CA PHE A 633 12.42 -17.04 35.13
C PHE A 633 11.80 -18.38 34.71
N ALA A 634 11.95 -19.40 35.56
CA ALA A 634 11.29 -20.70 35.41
C ALA A 634 9.93 -20.72 36.16
N TRP A 635 8.92 -20.10 35.56
CA TRP A 635 7.64 -19.77 36.24
C TRP A 635 6.68 -20.98 36.45
N LEU A 636 6.85 -22.12 35.77
CA LEU A 636 5.97 -23.28 35.96
C LEU A 636 6.33 -24.05 37.23
N THR A 637 5.48 -23.91 38.26
CA THR A 637 5.64 -24.56 39.56
C THR A 637 5.45 -26.07 39.50
N ARG A 638 6.25 -26.81 40.26
CA ARG A 638 6.10 -28.25 40.50
C ARG A 638 6.17 -28.53 42.00
N ILE A 639 5.43 -29.54 42.45
CA ILE A 639 5.47 -30.06 43.83
C ILE A 639 6.38 -31.27 43.92
N ASP A 640 6.93 -31.59 45.09
CA ASP A 640 7.91 -32.68 45.27
C ASP A 640 7.40 -34.06 44.83
N ALA A 641 6.09 -34.29 44.94
CA ALA A 641 5.47 -35.54 44.48
C ALA A 641 5.52 -35.74 42.96
N CYS A 642 5.80 -34.69 42.19
CA CYS A 642 5.83 -34.71 40.73
C CYS A 642 7.08 -35.44 40.21
N GLY A 643 6.90 -36.41 39.31
CA GLY A 643 7.97 -37.26 38.79
C GLY A 643 8.25 -38.47 39.68
N LYS A 644 8.19 -38.33 41.01
CA LYS A 644 8.35 -39.46 41.94
C LYS A 644 7.43 -39.29 43.16
N PRO A 645 6.39 -40.11 43.35
CA PRO A 645 5.92 -41.23 42.51
C PRO A 645 4.95 -40.82 41.38
N CYS A 646 4.47 -39.56 41.33
CA CYS A 646 3.41 -39.17 40.39
C CYS A 646 3.92 -38.94 38.96
N GLN A 647 3.33 -39.63 37.97
CA GLN A 647 3.65 -39.48 36.53
C GLN A 647 2.49 -38.84 35.72
N HIS A 648 1.49 -38.27 36.40
CA HIS A 648 0.25 -37.85 35.75
C HIS A 648 0.45 -36.72 34.72
N CYS A 649 1.08 -35.61 35.12
CA CYS A 649 1.39 -34.51 34.20
C CYS A 649 2.30 -34.94 33.03
N LYS A 650 3.25 -35.86 33.25
CA LYS A 650 4.09 -36.41 32.18
C LYS A 650 3.24 -37.12 31.12
N ASN A 651 2.29 -37.95 31.57
CA ASN A 651 1.44 -38.73 30.67
C ASN A 651 0.43 -37.88 29.88
N HIS A 652 0.05 -36.72 30.44
CA HIS A 652 -0.83 -35.71 29.82
C HIS A 652 -0.06 -34.64 29.01
N CYS A 653 1.27 -34.57 29.10
CA CYS A 653 2.06 -33.64 28.30
C CYS A 653 2.18 -34.16 26.86
N GLU A 654 1.32 -33.66 25.98
CA GLU A 654 1.23 -34.13 24.58
C GLU A 654 2.47 -33.80 23.74
N ILE A 655 3.18 -32.71 24.10
CA ILE A 655 4.47 -32.33 23.49
C ILE A 655 5.64 -33.18 23.99
N GLY A 656 5.55 -33.76 25.19
CA GLY A 656 6.62 -34.55 25.79
C GLY A 656 7.73 -33.71 26.46
N ALA A 657 7.45 -32.48 26.88
CA ALA A 657 8.42 -31.60 27.53
C ALA A 657 8.72 -31.95 29.01
N ILE A 658 7.92 -32.82 29.65
CA ILE A 658 8.12 -33.21 31.05
C ILE A 658 8.94 -34.51 31.12
N LYS A 659 10.09 -34.46 31.79
CA LYS A 659 10.99 -35.60 32.00
C LYS A 659 10.44 -36.56 33.07
N ARG A 660 10.99 -37.79 33.13
CA ARG A 660 10.55 -38.83 34.08
C ARG A 660 10.75 -38.43 35.54
N ASP A 661 11.74 -37.59 35.81
CA ASP A 661 12.04 -37.03 37.13
C ASP A 661 11.13 -35.84 37.50
N GLY A 662 10.21 -35.43 36.61
CA GLY A 662 9.24 -34.36 36.87
C GLY A 662 9.71 -32.96 36.44
N ARG A 663 10.97 -32.81 36.00
CA ARG A 663 11.51 -31.54 35.48
C ARG A 663 10.90 -31.19 34.12
N ILE A 664 10.69 -29.90 33.90
CA ILE A 664 10.18 -29.36 32.64
C ILE A 664 11.37 -28.93 31.77
N ASP A 665 11.38 -29.37 30.53
CA ASP A 665 12.32 -28.91 29.51
C ASP A 665 11.77 -27.64 28.84
N TYR A 666 12.25 -26.47 29.27
CA TYR A 666 11.75 -25.17 28.80
C TYR A 666 12.09 -24.89 27.33
N ASP A 667 13.18 -25.48 26.82
CA ASP A 667 13.57 -25.40 25.40
C ASP A 667 12.53 -26.09 24.51
N GLU A 668 11.78 -27.06 25.05
CA GLU A 668 10.78 -27.84 24.33
C GLU A 668 9.33 -27.50 24.73
N CYS A 669 9.13 -26.90 25.90
CA CYS A 669 7.83 -26.54 26.44
C CYS A 669 7.13 -25.43 25.61
N ILE A 670 5.86 -25.67 25.26
CA ILE A 670 5.00 -24.67 24.59
C ILE A 670 4.15 -23.87 25.59
N GLN A 671 4.39 -24.03 26.89
CA GLN A 671 3.67 -23.31 27.95
C GLN A 671 2.13 -23.29 27.77
N CYS A 672 1.57 -24.46 27.44
CA CYS A 672 0.12 -24.65 27.30
C CYS A 672 -0.65 -24.60 28.64
N LEU A 673 0.08 -24.52 29.76
CA LEU A 673 -0.39 -24.48 31.16
C LEU A 673 -1.23 -25.68 31.63
N GLU A 674 -1.37 -26.72 30.83
CA GLU A 674 -2.13 -27.94 31.18
C GLU A 674 -1.64 -28.57 32.50
N CYS A 675 -0.33 -28.58 32.73
CA CYS A 675 0.23 -29.12 33.97
C CYS A 675 -0.10 -28.29 35.22
N ILE A 676 -0.33 -26.98 35.08
CA ILE A 676 -0.77 -26.09 36.15
C ILE A 676 -2.26 -26.26 36.42
N VAL A 677 -3.07 -26.45 35.36
CA VAL A 677 -4.50 -26.78 35.48
C VAL A 677 -4.69 -28.08 36.26
N ILE A 678 -3.93 -29.12 35.91
CA ILE A 678 -3.94 -30.40 36.63
C ILE A 678 -3.52 -30.21 38.09
N LEU A 679 -2.51 -29.38 38.36
CA LEU A 679 -1.97 -29.17 39.70
C LEU A 679 -2.95 -28.42 40.61
N ASN A 680 -3.64 -27.40 40.08
CA ASN A 680 -4.58 -26.55 40.83
C ASN A 680 -6.00 -27.14 40.93
N ASN A 681 -6.27 -28.23 40.21
CA ASN A 681 -7.54 -28.95 40.28
C ASN A 681 -7.44 -30.09 41.31
N GLU A 682 -8.17 -29.95 42.41
CA GLU A 682 -8.15 -30.90 43.54
C GLU A 682 -8.54 -32.33 43.15
N ASP A 683 -9.34 -32.49 42.09
CA ASP A 683 -9.81 -33.79 41.60
C ASP A 683 -8.91 -34.42 40.53
N GLN A 684 -7.98 -33.67 39.95
CA GLN A 684 -7.04 -34.17 38.93
C GLN A 684 -5.64 -34.40 39.48
N CYS A 685 -5.19 -33.60 40.44
CA CYS A 685 -3.88 -33.77 41.04
C CYS A 685 -3.83 -35.03 41.91
N VAL A 686 -3.08 -36.05 41.47
CA VAL A 686 -2.97 -37.33 42.19
C VAL A 686 -2.48 -37.14 43.63
N ALA A 687 -1.61 -36.15 43.88
CA ALA A 687 -1.11 -35.87 45.22
C ALA A 687 -2.24 -35.39 46.14
N THR A 688 -3.04 -34.41 45.72
CA THR A 688 -4.18 -33.89 46.52
C THR A 688 -5.27 -34.94 46.68
N VAL A 689 -5.60 -35.68 45.62
CA VAL A 689 -6.57 -36.79 45.67
C VAL A 689 -6.12 -37.86 46.66
N SER A 690 -4.82 -38.22 46.65
CA SER A 690 -4.28 -39.21 47.58
C SER A 690 -4.26 -38.71 49.02
N ALA A 691 -3.96 -37.43 49.24
CA ALA A 691 -3.98 -36.79 50.55
C ALA A 691 -5.41 -36.72 51.11
N ARG A 692 -6.39 -36.30 50.30
CA ARG A 692 -7.82 -36.26 50.65
C ARG A 692 -8.34 -37.64 51.02
N LYS A 693 -8.09 -38.66 50.19
CA LYS A 693 -8.50 -40.05 50.48
C LYS A 693 -7.85 -40.60 51.75
N ARG A 694 -6.59 -40.23 52.05
CA ARG A 694 -5.92 -40.61 53.30
C ARG A 694 -6.54 -39.92 54.51
N ALA A 695 -6.86 -38.63 54.41
CA ALA A 695 -7.52 -37.86 55.45
C ALA A 695 -8.94 -38.37 55.75
N GLU A 696 -9.74 -38.67 54.71
CA GLU A 696 -11.07 -39.30 54.84
C GLU A 696 -10.98 -40.66 55.54
N LYS A 697 -9.99 -41.49 55.17
CA LYS A 697 -9.78 -42.81 55.79
C LYS A 697 -9.31 -42.70 57.25
N ALA A 698 -8.51 -41.71 57.60
CA ALA A 698 -8.10 -41.43 58.97
C ALA A 698 -9.28 -40.90 59.82
N GLY A 699 -10.11 -40.01 59.27
CA GLY A 699 -11.32 -39.51 59.93
C GLY A 699 -12.36 -40.61 60.20
N ARG A 700 -12.56 -41.55 59.26
CA ARG A 700 -13.43 -42.71 59.48
C ARG A 700 -12.94 -43.64 60.60
N ARG A 701 -11.63 -43.88 60.69
CA ARG A 701 -11.03 -44.67 61.78
C ARG A 701 -11.13 -43.99 63.15
N GLY A 702 -11.12 -42.66 63.19
CA GLY A 702 -11.35 -41.90 64.43
C GLY A 702 -12.81 -41.93 64.90
N HIS A 703 -13.77 -42.05 63.97
CA HIS A 703 -15.20 -42.15 64.29
C HIS A 703 -15.59 -43.54 64.81
N ASP A 704 -15.03 -44.61 64.24
CA ASP A 704 -15.25 -46.00 64.71
C ASP A 704 -14.59 -46.28 66.09
N GLY A 705 -13.63 -45.46 66.52
CA GLY A 705 -12.96 -45.57 67.84
C GLY A 705 -13.69 -44.85 68.99
N LEU A 706 -14.79 -44.16 68.71
CA LEU A 706 -15.55 -43.34 69.68
C LEU A 706 -16.91 -43.95 70.07
N ILE A 707 -17.17 -45.23 69.72
CA ILE A 707 -18.23 -45.99 70.37
C ILE A 707 -17.73 -46.40 71.76
N VAL A 708 -17.97 -45.50 72.71
CA VAL A 708 -17.79 -45.71 74.14
C VAL A 708 -18.60 -46.92 74.58
N THR A 709 -17.93 -47.84 75.27
CA THR A 709 -18.53 -48.93 76.02
C THR A 709 -19.37 -48.37 77.16
N ASP A 710 -20.69 -48.25 76.97
CA ASP A 710 -21.66 -48.18 78.07
C ASP A 710 -21.82 -49.60 78.66
N ALA A 711 -20.88 -49.97 79.53
CA ALA A 711 -20.98 -51.20 80.32
C ALA A 711 -20.34 -50.99 81.69
N MET A 712 -20.95 -50.16 82.53
CA MET A 712 -20.78 -50.21 83.99
C MET A 712 -21.95 -49.51 84.69
N ALA A 713 -23.08 -50.22 84.81
CA ALA A 713 -24.14 -49.90 85.75
C ALA A 713 -23.78 -50.48 87.14
N PRO A 714 -23.92 -49.74 88.25
CA PRO A 714 -23.72 -50.27 89.59
C PRO A 714 -24.91 -51.14 90.03
N ARG A 715 -24.63 -52.33 90.58
CA ARG A 715 -25.61 -53.26 91.19
C ARG A 715 -26.24 -52.66 92.46
N PRO A 716 -27.54 -52.88 92.75
CA PRO A 716 -28.15 -52.54 94.02
C PRO A 716 -27.93 -53.66 95.07
N LEU A 717 -27.76 -53.27 96.33
CA LEU A 717 -27.72 -54.15 97.52
C LEU A 717 -29.12 -54.70 97.83
N PRO A 718 -29.24 -55.89 98.45
CA PRO A 718 -30.54 -56.46 98.82
C PRO A 718 -31.08 -55.85 100.12
N ALA A 719 -32.40 -55.71 100.20
CA ALA A 719 -33.16 -55.44 101.43
C ALA A 719 -34.03 -56.67 101.75
N PRO A 720 -34.47 -56.82 103.01
CA PRO A 720 -34.20 -57.95 103.91
C PRO A 720 -34.69 -59.32 103.46
#